data_AF-A0A4V2RPT9-F1
#
_entry.id   AF-A0A4V2RPT9-F1
#
_cell.length_a   1.000
_cell.length_b   1.000
_cell.length_c   1.000
_cell.angle_alpha   90.00
_cell.angle_beta   90.00
_cell.angle_gamma   90.00
#
_symmetry.space_group_name_H-M   'P 1'
#
loop_
_entity.id
_entity.type
_entity.pdbx_description
1 polymer ?
#
loop_
_entity_poly.entity_id
_entity_poly.type
_entity_poly.pdbx_seq_one_letter_code
_entity_poly.pdbx_strand_id
1 'polypeptide(L)'
;MTFQEQILQGIPAELPARREIPKDANRAPKRKDILSVEEKQLAIRNALRYFPKEWHKELAAEFAQELKDYGRIYMYRLKPEYKMYARPIEEYPAKCQQAAAIMMMIQNNLDPAVAQHPEELITYGGNGAVFQNWAQYLLTMQYLATMTDEQTLNMYSGHPMGLFPSSKEAPRVVVTNGMVIPNYSSPDHWEKFNALGVSQYGQMTAGSYMYIGPQGIVHGTTITVMNAFRKMLKKGESSKGKIFLTAGLGGMSGAQPKAGDIAGCITVCAEVNPKAATKRYEQGWVDVLVDSMDNLIARVKQAQANEEVVSIAYIGNVVDVWERFDKENIFVHIGSDQTSLHIPWTGGYYPAGITYEESNRMIREEPEQFKVKVQESLRRHAAAINRHTAKGTYFFDYGNAFLLEASRAGADIMAPNGIDFRYPSYVQDIVGPMCFDYGFGPFRWVCASGKPEDLDQTDEIAMRVLQEIMENSPEEIQLQMQDNITWIKNAKKNKLVVGSQARILYADAEGRSKIAEAFNKAIGEGKIGPVVLGRDHHDVSGTDSPFRETSNIYDGSKFTADMAIQNVIGDSFRGATWVSIHNGGGVGWGEVINGGFGMFLDGTQEADVRLKRMLLYDVNNGIARRSWARNDGALFAIKREMERTPSLKITLPNMVEDDLLKGLF
;
A
#
# COMPACT_ATOMS: atom_id res chain seq x y z
N MET A 1 12.04 25.93 22.00
CA MET A 1 10.67 25.42 22.20
C MET A 1 10.72 23.91 22.39
N THR A 2 10.00 23.39 23.36
CA THR A 2 9.80 21.94 23.56
C THR A 2 9.06 21.34 22.36
N PHE A 3 9.04 20.00 22.26
CA PHE A 3 8.26 19.29 21.24
C PHE A 3 6.78 19.72 21.27
N GLN A 4 6.18 19.77 22.46
CA GLN A 4 4.77 20.13 22.65
C GLN A 4 4.49 21.58 22.25
N GLU A 5 5.36 22.51 22.63
CA GLU A 5 5.25 23.92 22.23
C GLU A 5 5.30 24.09 20.71
N GLN A 6 6.20 23.37 20.02
CA GLN A 6 6.30 23.42 18.55
C GLN A 6 5.04 22.86 17.87
N ILE A 7 4.44 21.80 18.41
CA ILE A 7 3.17 21.24 17.88
C ILE A 7 2.01 22.23 18.06
N LEU A 8 1.89 22.84 19.25
CA LEU A 8 0.82 23.79 19.55
C LEU A 8 0.95 25.11 18.79
N GLN A 9 2.17 25.50 18.39
CA GLN A 9 2.42 26.73 17.66
C GLN A 9 1.78 26.75 16.26
N GLY A 10 1.81 25.62 15.55
CA GLY A 10 1.40 25.58 14.13
C GLY A 10 2.36 26.39 13.26
N ILE A 11 1.84 27.32 12.45
CA ILE A 11 2.69 28.25 11.70
C ILE A 11 3.38 29.20 12.69
N PRO A 12 4.72 29.34 12.65
CA PRO A 12 5.44 30.23 13.55
C PRO A 12 4.94 31.69 13.48
N ALA A 13 5.09 32.44 14.58
CA ALA A 13 4.70 33.85 14.61
C ALA A 13 5.65 34.75 13.82
N GLU A 14 6.90 34.33 13.66
CA GLU A 14 7.96 35.02 12.92
C GLU A 14 8.49 34.11 11.82
N LEU A 15 8.96 34.72 10.71
CA LEU A 15 9.47 33.97 9.56
C LEU A 15 10.76 33.23 9.98
N PRO A 16 10.78 31.88 9.97
CA PRO A 16 11.96 31.14 10.38
C PRO A 16 13.12 31.39 9.44
N ALA A 17 14.36 31.19 9.90
CA ALA A 17 15.54 31.26 9.04
C ALA A 17 15.42 30.24 7.89
N ARG A 18 16.00 30.59 6.73
CA ARG A 18 16.03 29.69 5.58
C ARG A 18 16.77 28.39 5.95
N ARG A 19 16.18 27.26 5.61
CA ARG A 19 16.72 25.94 5.93
C ARG A 19 17.58 25.40 4.79
N GLU A 20 18.80 24.98 5.10
CA GLU A 20 19.60 24.16 4.19
C GLU A 20 19.18 22.70 4.27
N ILE A 21 19.04 22.06 3.10
CA ILE A 21 18.63 20.65 3.03
C ILE A 21 19.88 19.77 3.15
N PRO A 22 19.86 18.69 3.94
CA PRO A 22 21.01 17.81 4.08
C PRO A 22 21.50 17.28 2.73
N LYS A 23 22.81 17.35 2.49
CA LYS A 23 23.44 16.92 1.22
C LYS A 23 23.24 15.43 0.93
N ASP A 24 23.18 14.61 1.98
CA ASP A 24 23.06 13.15 1.88
C ASP A 24 21.61 12.64 2.03
N ALA A 25 20.61 13.53 2.01
CA ALA A 25 19.21 13.12 2.09
C ALA A 25 18.80 12.28 0.87
N ASN A 26 18.02 11.22 1.08
CA ASN A 26 17.38 10.50 -0.03
C ASN A 26 16.22 11.32 -0.59
N ARG A 27 16.52 12.24 -1.52
CA ARG A 27 15.56 13.20 -2.09
C ARG A 27 14.64 12.54 -3.12
N ALA A 28 13.41 13.03 -3.21
CA ALA A 28 12.52 12.70 -4.32
C ALA A 28 13.10 13.24 -5.66
N PRO A 29 12.87 12.55 -6.80
CA PRO A 29 13.29 13.04 -8.10
C PRO A 29 12.55 14.33 -8.49
N LYS A 30 13.19 15.17 -9.30
CA LYS A 30 12.57 16.38 -9.88
C LYS A 30 11.31 16.01 -10.65
N ARG A 31 10.22 16.76 -10.43
CA ARG A 31 8.93 16.54 -11.10
C ARG A 31 8.85 17.27 -12.45
N LYS A 32 7.92 16.82 -13.29
CA LYS A 32 7.66 17.37 -14.63
C LYS A 32 7.30 18.86 -14.52
N ASP A 33 7.97 19.72 -15.29
CA ASP A 33 7.62 21.13 -15.41
C ASP A 33 6.47 21.27 -16.42
N ILE A 34 5.24 21.09 -15.94
CA ILE A 34 4.02 21.05 -16.77
C ILE A 34 3.21 22.35 -16.74
N LEU A 35 3.49 23.24 -15.79
CA LEU A 35 2.68 24.44 -15.57
C LEU A 35 2.99 25.55 -16.59
N SER A 36 1.95 26.22 -17.08
CA SER A 36 2.09 27.49 -17.81
C SER A 36 2.66 28.60 -16.91
N VAL A 37 3.01 29.76 -17.48
CA VAL A 37 3.48 30.91 -16.68
C VAL A 37 2.39 31.39 -15.71
N GLU A 38 1.15 31.49 -16.17
CA GLU A 38 -0.02 31.88 -15.37
C GLU A 38 -0.28 30.87 -14.25
N GLU A 39 -0.09 29.59 -14.54
CA GLU A 39 -0.25 28.51 -13.58
C GLU A 39 0.89 28.46 -12.56
N LYS A 40 2.13 28.77 -12.95
CA LYS A 40 3.24 28.96 -12.02
C LYS A 40 2.93 30.11 -11.06
N GLN A 41 2.45 31.25 -11.58
CA GLN A 41 2.00 32.35 -10.72
C GLN A 41 0.87 31.92 -9.78
N LEU A 42 -0.09 31.14 -10.27
CA LEU A 42 -1.18 30.59 -9.45
C LEU A 42 -0.65 29.64 -8.36
N ALA A 43 0.30 28.76 -8.67
CA ALA A 43 0.95 27.88 -7.69
C ALA A 43 1.58 28.68 -6.56
N ILE A 44 2.27 29.78 -6.89
CA ILE A 44 2.85 30.68 -5.88
C ILE A 44 1.76 31.37 -5.05
N ARG A 45 0.68 31.87 -5.66
CA ARG A 45 -0.46 32.44 -4.90
C ARG A 45 -1.08 31.40 -3.96
N ASN A 46 -1.25 30.17 -4.42
CA ASN A 46 -1.79 29.06 -3.63
C ASN A 46 -0.86 28.69 -2.48
N ALA A 47 0.46 28.70 -2.68
CA ALA A 47 1.44 28.46 -1.62
C ALA A 47 1.47 29.60 -0.59
N LEU A 48 1.32 30.85 -1.02
CA LEU A 48 1.34 32.02 -0.13
C LEU A 48 0.11 32.15 0.78
N ARG A 49 -0.99 31.43 0.47
CA ARG A 49 -2.24 31.49 1.24
C ARG A 49 -2.10 31.07 2.71
N TYR A 50 -1.05 30.31 3.04
CA TYR A 50 -0.78 29.84 4.39
C TYR A 50 -0.08 30.88 5.27
N PHE A 51 0.33 32.02 4.71
CA PHE A 51 1.24 32.96 5.36
C PHE A 51 0.69 34.39 5.41
N PRO A 52 1.07 35.15 6.44
CA PRO A 52 0.77 36.57 6.52
C PRO A 52 1.43 37.35 5.38
N LYS A 53 0.81 38.46 4.97
CA LYS A 53 1.18 39.24 3.78
C LYS A 53 2.62 39.76 3.85
N GLU A 54 3.10 40.04 5.04
CA GLU A 54 4.43 40.55 5.36
C GLU A 54 5.53 39.59 4.87
N TRP A 55 5.26 38.28 4.83
CA TRP A 55 6.22 37.27 4.39
C TRP A 55 6.18 37.03 2.88
N HIS A 56 5.14 37.51 2.19
CA HIS A 56 4.90 37.16 0.79
C HIS A 56 6.04 37.56 -0.13
N LYS A 57 6.71 38.70 0.13
CA LYS A 57 7.83 39.15 -0.71
C LYS A 57 9.00 38.15 -0.69
N GLU A 58 9.36 37.65 0.49
CA GLU A 58 10.47 36.71 0.64
C GLU A 58 10.06 35.31 0.18
N LEU A 59 8.90 34.83 0.64
CA LEU A 59 8.41 33.49 0.32
C LEU A 59 8.04 33.31 -1.14
N ALA A 60 7.56 34.35 -1.85
CA ALA A 60 7.27 34.25 -3.28
C ALA A 60 8.52 33.88 -4.08
N ALA A 61 9.66 34.51 -3.78
CA ALA A 61 10.92 34.24 -4.45
C ALA A 61 11.44 32.83 -4.10
N GLU A 62 11.34 32.44 -2.83
CA GLU A 62 11.74 31.11 -2.37
C GLU A 62 10.89 29.99 -3.00
N PHE A 63 9.57 30.13 -2.98
CA PHE A 63 8.67 29.13 -3.57
C PHE A 63 8.79 29.06 -5.09
N ALA A 64 9.08 30.18 -5.77
CA ALA A 64 9.37 30.15 -7.20
C ALA A 64 10.66 29.38 -7.50
N GLN A 65 11.66 29.49 -6.61
CA GLN A 65 12.89 28.73 -6.72
C GLN A 65 12.66 27.24 -6.43
N GLU A 66 11.91 26.88 -5.39
CA GLU A 66 11.53 25.47 -5.12
C GLU A 66 10.77 24.86 -6.32
N LEU A 67 9.79 25.58 -6.86
CA LEU A 67 9.02 25.12 -8.02
C LEU A 67 9.92 24.88 -9.24
N LYS A 68 10.92 25.73 -9.47
CA LYS A 68 11.89 25.58 -10.56
C LYS A 68 12.82 24.38 -10.34
N ASP A 69 13.32 24.21 -9.12
CA ASP A 69 14.34 23.21 -8.80
C ASP A 69 13.74 21.81 -8.71
N TYR A 70 12.55 21.70 -8.12
CA TYR A 70 11.94 20.43 -7.76
C TYR A 70 10.66 20.11 -8.53
N GLY A 71 10.07 21.10 -9.21
CA GLY A 71 8.73 20.98 -9.81
C GLY A 71 7.59 21.01 -8.78
N ARG A 72 7.91 21.33 -7.52
CA ARG A 72 7.01 21.34 -6.36
C ARG A 72 7.44 22.40 -5.35
N ILE A 73 6.50 22.83 -4.51
CA ILE A 73 6.73 23.78 -3.40
C ILE A 73 6.51 23.01 -2.09
N TYR A 74 7.60 22.57 -1.47
CA TYR A 74 7.58 21.78 -0.23
C TYR A 74 7.61 22.65 1.02
N MET A 75 8.04 23.91 0.89
CA MET A 75 8.20 24.87 1.98
C MET A 75 9.21 24.38 3.01
N TYR A 76 10.43 23.99 2.58
CA TYR A 76 11.43 23.34 3.43
C TYR A 76 11.80 24.16 4.68
N ARG A 77 11.71 25.50 4.57
CA ARG A 77 11.88 26.43 5.69
C ARG A 77 11.05 26.08 6.93
N LEU A 78 9.89 25.46 6.75
CA LEU A 78 8.92 25.17 7.81
C LEU A 78 9.01 23.76 8.38
N LYS A 79 9.91 22.93 7.88
CA LYS A 79 10.10 21.61 8.46
C LYS A 79 10.49 21.77 9.95
N PRO A 80 9.87 21.02 10.89
CA PRO A 80 10.22 21.09 12.30
C PRO A 80 11.67 20.66 12.60
N GLU A 81 12.16 21.03 13.78
CA GLU A 81 13.51 20.68 14.24
C GLU A 81 13.53 19.42 15.12
N TYR A 82 12.41 19.02 15.71
CA TYR A 82 12.34 17.80 16.48
C TYR A 82 12.53 16.56 15.60
N LYS A 83 13.06 15.49 16.20
CA LYS A 83 13.17 14.18 15.54
C LYS A 83 11.79 13.68 15.13
N MET A 84 11.63 13.31 13.86
CA MET A 84 10.38 12.78 13.33
C MET A 84 10.31 11.27 13.59
N TYR A 85 9.44 10.84 14.49
CA TYR A 85 9.17 9.42 14.81
C TYR A 85 7.87 9.30 15.62
N ALA A 86 7.28 8.12 15.65
CA ALA A 86 6.11 7.82 16.48
C ALA A 86 6.49 7.74 17.97
N ARG A 87 6.05 8.72 18.76
CA ARG A 87 6.25 8.73 20.22
C ARG A 87 5.15 7.94 20.92
N PRO A 88 5.38 7.53 22.19
CA PRO A 88 4.29 7.20 23.10
C PRO A 88 3.20 8.28 23.07
N ILE A 89 1.95 7.86 23.01
CA ILE A 89 0.79 8.73 22.78
C ILE A 89 0.65 9.83 23.83
N GLU A 90 1.13 9.59 25.05
CA GLU A 90 1.08 10.52 26.19
C GLU A 90 2.03 11.72 26.02
N GLU A 91 3.01 11.65 25.12
CA GLU A 91 3.92 12.77 24.85
C GLU A 91 3.31 13.87 23.99
N TYR A 92 2.21 13.57 23.28
CA TYR A 92 1.55 14.52 22.39
C TYR A 92 0.65 15.48 23.20
N PRO A 93 0.65 16.79 22.89
CA PRO A 93 -0.12 17.78 23.64
C PRO A 93 -1.60 17.84 23.22
N ALA A 94 -2.24 16.68 23.05
CA ALA A 94 -3.63 16.59 22.59
C ALA A 94 -4.63 16.74 23.73
N LYS A 95 -5.75 17.41 23.46
CA LYS A 95 -6.91 17.39 24.39
C LYS A 95 -7.73 16.11 24.30
N CYS A 96 -7.68 15.40 23.19
CA CYS A 96 -8.33 14.09 23.01
C CYS A 96 -7.32 13.03 22.56
N GLN A 97 -7.37 11.85 23.18
CA GLN A 97 -6.40 10.77 22.90
C GLN A 97 -6.49 10.26 21.47
N GLN A 98 -7.70 10.22 20.89
CA GLN A 98 -7.89 9.86 19.50
C GLN A 98 -7.09 10.76 18.53
N ALA A 99 -6.99 12.07 18.80
CA ALA A 99 -6.16 12.96 17.99
C ALA A 99 -4.66 12.76 18.24
N ALA A 100 -4.25 12.42 19.48
CA ALA A 100 -2.88 12.02 19.77
C ALA A 100 -2.45 10.78 18.98
N ALA A 101 -3.33 9.76 18.89
CA ALA A 101 -3.10 8.58 18.08
C ALA A 101 -2.87 8.93 16.60
N ILE A 102 -3.67 9.85 16.04
CA ILE A 102 -3.50 10.30 14.65
C ILE A 102 -2.17 11.05 14.48
N MET A 103 -1.79 11.92 15.41
CA MET A 103 -0.49 12.59 15.39
C MET A 103 0.68 11.60 15.42
N MET A 104 0.60 10.59 16.28
CA MET A 104 1.57 9.49 16.33
C MET A 104 1.70 8.79 14.98
N MET A 105 0.57 8.46 14.36
CA MET A 105 0.57 7.77 13.07
C MET A 105 1.08 8.65 11.90
N ILE A 106 0.76 9.95 11.90
CA ILE A 106 1.32 10.91 10.93
C ILE A 106 2.84 10.95 11.05
N GLN A 107 3.38 11.04 12.27
CA GLN A 107 4.82 11.07 12.49
C GLN A 107 5.49 9.74 12.16
N ASN A 108 4.81 8.60 12.35
CA ASN A 108 5.30 7.31 11.87
C ASN A 108 5.49 7.31 10.34
N ASN A 109 4.49 7.79 9.61
CA ASN A 109 4.55 7.87 8.15
C ASN A 109 5.65 8.79 7.62
N LEU A 110 6.14 9.73 8.44
CA LEU A 110 7.19 10.68 8.10
C LEU A 110 8.54 10.36 8.77
N ASP A 111 8.61 9.30 9.58
CA ASP A 111 9.84 8.87 10.23
C ASP A 111 10.90 8.54 9.16
N PRO A 112 12.13 9.09 9.21
CA PRO A 112 13.18 8.78 8.25
C PRO A 112 13.55 7.29 8.15
N ALA A 113 13.26 6.48 9.18
CA ALA A 113 13.42 5.04 9.14
C ALA A 113 12.31 4.34 8.32
N VAL A 114 11.13 4.98 8.20
CA VAL A 114 9.93 4.43 7.56
C VAL A 114 9.71 5.01 6.16
N ALA A 115 9.80 6.33 6.02
CA ALA A 115 9.47 7.08 4.81
C ALA A 115 10.58 6.98 3.75
N GLN A 116 10.16 6.90 2.48
CA GLN A 116 11.07 6.84 1.33
C GLN A 116 11.81 8.17 1.11
N HIS A 117 11.08 9.30 1.14
CA HIS A 117 11.62 10.65 0.99
C HIS A 117 11.03 11.57 2.07
N PRO A 118 11.50 11.47 3.33
CA PRO A 118 10.89 12.15 4.48
C PRO A 118 10.92 13.68 4.35
N GLU A 119 11.95 14.25 3.72
CA GLU A 119 12.06 15.70 3.51
C GLU A 119 10.96 16.26 2.57
N GLU A 120 10.50 15.44 1.64
CA GLU A 120 9.42 15.74 0.68
C GLU A 120 8.06 15.20 1.14
N LEU A 121 7.94 14.74 2.39
CA LEU A 121 6.72 14.20 2.99
C LEU A 121 6.16 12.96 2.25
N ILE A 122 7.02 12.22 1.54
CA ILE A 122 6.66 11.02 0.77
C ILE A 122 7.03 9.76 1.55
N THR A 123 6.02 8.95 1.87
CA THR A 123 6.20 7.71 2.62
C THR A 123 6.64 6.56 1.71
N TYR A 124 5.99 6.32 0.57
CA TYR A 124 6.36 5.23 -0.36
C TYR A 124 5.75 5.40 -1.76
N GLY A 125 6.04 4.46 -2.66
CA GLY A 125 5.50 4.42 -4.02
C GLY A 125 6.09 5.47 -4.97
N GLY A 126 7.18 6.14 -4.56
CA GLY A 126 7.85 7.20 -5.31
C GLY A 126 7.20 8.58 -5.15
N ASN A 127 5.89 8.66 -4.91
CA ASN A 127 5.13 9.92 -4.80
C ASN A 127 3.95 9.86 -3.82
N GLY A 128 3.74 8.76 -3.10
CA GLY A 128 2.69 8.63 -2.10
C GLY A 128 3.00 9.50 -0.88
N ALA A 129 2.35 10.65 -0.79
CA ALA A 129 2.66 11.70 0.17
C ALA A 129 1.65 11.74 1.34
N VAL A 130 2.16 12.17 2.50
CA VAL A 130 1.34 12.48 3.68
C VAL A 130 0.70 13.87 3.52
N PHE A 131 1.51 14.85 3.12
CA PHE A 131 1.10 16.22 2.85
C PHE A 131 1.82 16.76 1.61
N GLN A 132 1.30 17.83 1.02
CA GLN A 132 1.93 18.50 -0.12
C GLN A 132 3.14 19.34 0.29
N ASN A 133 3.10 19.90 1.51
CA ASN A 133 4.12 20.79 2.03
C ASN A 133 4.13 20.83 3.56
N TRP A 134 5.20 21.39 4.14
CA TRP A 134 5.40 21.45 5.59
C TRP A 134 4.42 22.39 6.32
N ALA A 135 3.83 23.39 5.66
CA ALA A 135 2.79 24.23 6.29
C ALA A 135 1.53 23.43 6.62
N GLN A 136 1.13 22.53 5.72
CA GLN A 136 0.00 21.62 5.95
C GLN A 136 0.26 20.68 7.13
N TYR A 137 1.48 20.16 7.24
CA TYR A 137 1.88 19.36 8.40
C TYR A 137 1.72 20.16 9.70
N LEU A 138 2.31 21.37 9.79
CA LEU A 138 2.27 22.20 11.00
C LEU A 138 0.84 22.52 11.45
N LEU A 139 -0.02 22.95 10.51
CA LEU A 139 -1.42 23.27 10.79
C LEU A 139 -2.21 22.02 11.23
N THR A 140 -1.99 20.88 10.56
CA THR A 140 -2.66 19.62 10.92
C THR A 140 -2.33 19.19 12.34
N MET A 141 -1.04 19.22 12.69
CA MET A 141 -0.60 18.87 14.04
C MET A 141 -1.16 19.82 15.11
N GLN A 142 -1.22 21.13 14.82
CA GLN A 142 -1.83 22.11 15.72
C GLN A 142 -3.34 21.86 15.90
N TYR A 143 -4.08 21.61 14.81
CA TYR A 143 -5.50 21.30 14.90
C TYR A 143 -5.76 20.01 15.70
N LEU A 144 -4.99 18.95 15.45
CA LEU A 144 -5.10 17.71 16.22
C LEU A 144 -4.76 17.89 17.71
N ALA A 145 -3.78 18.73 18.04
CA ALA A 145 -3.44 19.01 19.43
C ALA A 145 -4.56 19.79 20.17
N THR A 146 -5.27 20.66 19.46
CA THR A 146 -6.21 21.61 20.07
C THR A 146 -7.68 21.23 19.98
N MET A 147 -8.05 20.28 19.12
CA MET A 147 -9.42 19.83 18.90
C MET A 147 -10.02 19.11 20.11
N THR A 148 -11.35 19.14 20.22
CA THR A 148 -12.11 18.37 21.21
C THR A 148 -12.58 17.02 20.65
N ASP A 149 -13.23 16.22 21.48
CA ASP A 149 -13.95 14.99 21.09
C ASP A 149 -15.23 15.27 20.27
N GLU A 150 -15.67 16.52 20.16
CA GLU A 150 -16.87 16.92 19.42
C GLU A 150 -16.53 17.68 18.14
N GLN A 151 -15.29 17.57 17.66
CA GLN A 151 -14.85 18.16 16.40
C GLN A 151 -14.33 17.11 15.42
N THR A 152 -14.42 17.44 14.14
CA THR A 152 -13.82 16.69 13.03
C THR A 152 -12.95 17.63 12.19
N LEU A 153 -11.71 17.22 11.95
CA LEU A 153 -10.79 17.88 11.03
C LEU A 153 -11.03 17.37 9.59
N ASN A 154 -11.34 18.28 8.68
CA ASN A 154 -11.51 17.94 7.27
C ASN A 154 -10.19 18.14 6.50
N MET A 155 -9.67 17.06 5.93
CA MET A 155 -8.43 17.05 5.14
C MET A 155 -8.74 16.96 3.65
N TYR A 156 -8.37 18.00 2.91
CA TYR A 156 -8.52 18.13 1.46
C TYR A 156 -7.17 17.92 0.76
N SER A 157 -6.89 16.67 0.38
CA SER A 157 -5.63 16.28 -0.26
C SER A 157 -4.39 16.81 0.46
N GLY A 158 -4.33 16.61 1.78
CA GLY A 158 -3.26 17.12 2.64
C GLY A 158 -3.54 18.51 3.22
N HIS A 159 -4.37 19.35 2.62
CA HIS A 159 -4.73 20.64 3.21
C HIS A 159 -5.70 20.46 4.40
N PRO A 160 -5.34 20.91 5.62
CA PRO A 160 -6.28 20.94 6.73
C PRO A 160 -7.24 22.12 6.56
N MET A 161 -8.47 21.84 6.14
CA MET A 161 -9.48 22.89 5.93
C MET A 161 -9.90 23.54 7.25
N GLY A 162 -9.91 22.77 8.33
CA GLY A 162 -10.22 23.26 9.68
C GLY A 162 -11.04 22.26 10.48
N LEU A 163 -11.29 22.64 11.74
CA LEU A 163 -12.10 21.89 12.69
C LEU A 163 -13.57 22.30 12.58
N PHE A 164 -14.44 21.34 12.29
CA PHE A 164 -15.89 21.54 12.22
C PHE A 164 -16.56 20.86 13.42
N PRO A 165 -17.60 21.46 14.02
CA PRO A 165 -18.40 20.80 15.05
C PRO A 165 -19.01 19.47 14.54
N SER A 166 -19.05 18.48 15.41
CA SER A 166 -19.48 17.10 15.11
C SER A 166 -20.05 16.43 16.39
N SER A 167 -19.78 15.15 16.62
CA SER A 167 -20.18 14.41 17.81
C SER A 167 -19.05 13.50 18.28
N LYS A 168 -19.12 13.00 19.52
CA LYS A 168 -18.13 12.07 20.09
C LYS A 168 -17.94 10.80 19.26
N GLU A 169 -19.01 10.31 18.66
CA GLU A 169 -19.01 9.12 17.80
C GLU A 169 -18.53 9.37 16.37
N ALA A 170 -18.43 10.64 15.95
CA ALA A 170 -17.91 10.98 14.63
C ALA A 170 -16.40 10.71 14.53
N PRO A 171 -15.84 10.58 13.32
CA PRO A 171 -14.40 10.52 13.14
C PRO A 171 -13.76 11.84 13.57
N ARG A 172 -12.58 11.79 14.19
CA ARG A 172 -11.78 12.98 14.48
C ARG A 172 -11.20 13.59 13.21
N VAL A 173 -10.98 12.78 12.18
CA VAL A 173 -10.46 13.24 10.88
C VAL A 173 -11.19 12.55 9.73
N VAL A 174 -11.52 13.31 8.70
CA VAL A 174 -11.98 12.79 7.40
C VAL A 174 -10.98 13.21 6.33
N VAL A 175 -10.41 12.22 5.63
CA VAL A 175 -9.35 12.45 4.64
C VAL A 175 -9.82 12.16 3.22
N THR A 176 -9.61 13.11 2.33
CA THR A 176 -9.67 12.88 0.88
C THR A 176 -8.28 13.09 0.29
N ASN A 177 -7.82 12.23 -0.62
CA ASN A 177 -6.58 12.46 -1.37
C ASN A 177 -6.78 12.20 -2.85
N GLY A 178 -6.55 13.22 -3.67
CA GLY A 178 -6.56 13.05 -5.12
C GLY A 178 -7.95 12.98 -5.75
N MET A 179 -9.00 13.31 -5.00
CA MET A 179 -10.36 13.33 -5.52
C MET A 179 -10.52 14.43 -6.56
N VAL A 180 -10.91 14.04 -7.77
CA VAL A 180 -11.08 14.91 -8.92
C VAL A 180 -12.31 14.48 -9.70
N ILE A 181 -12.88 15.39 -10.49
CA ILE A 181 -13.95 15.06 -11.43
C ILE A 181 -13.38 14.03 -12.44
N PRO A 182 -14.08 12.92 -12.75
CA PRO A 182 -13.51 11.79 -13.51
C PRO A 182 -12.80 12.17 -14.81
N ASN A 183 -13.41 13.06 -15.63
CA ASN A 183 -12.82 13.54 -16.89
C ASN A 183 -11.50 14.32 -16.71
N TYR A 184 -11.15 14.68 -15.48
CA TYR A 184 -9.94 15.40 -15.10
C TYR A 184 -8.99 14.54 -14.27
N SER A 185 -9.04 13.21 -14.41
CA SER A 185 -8.22 12.27 -13.65
C SER A 185 -7.09 11.58 -14.44
N SER A 186 -6.55 12.20 -15.48
CA SER A 186 -5.37 11.66 -16.20
C SER A 186 -4.07 11.91 -15.41
N PRO A 187 -2.99 11.16 -15.68
CA PRO A 187 -1.70 11.35 -15.00
C PRO A 187 -1.13 12.78 -15.09
N ASP A 188 -1.28 13.45 -16.24
CA ASP A 188 -0.80 14.84 -16.39
C ASP A 188 -1.65 15.83 -15.59
N HIS A 189 -2.94 15.55 -15.37
CA HIS A 189 -3.76 16.35 -14.44
C HIS A 189 -3.26 16.21 -13.00
N TRP A 190 -2.84 15.02 -12.57
CA TRP A 190 -2.20 14.84 -11.27
C TRP A 190 -0.93 15.69 -11.12
N GLU A 191 0.00 15.61 -12.09
CA GLU A 191 1.24 16.39 -12.07
C GLU A 191 0.96 17.89 -11.91
N LYS A 192 -0.02 18.38 -12.68
CA LYS A 192 -0.47 19.78 -12.67
C LYS A 192 -1.10 20.18 -11.34
N PHE A 193 -2.11 19.45 -10.86
CA PHE A 193 -2.85 19.81 -9.64
C PHE A 193 -1.98 19.73 -8.37
N ASN A 194 -1.02 18.82 -8.35
CA ASN A 194 -0.06 18.73 -7.26
C ASN A 194 0.93 19.91 -7.27
N ALA A 195 1.48 20.28 -8.44
CA ALA A 195 2.32 21.47 -8.56
C ALA A 195 1.58 22.77 -8.19
N LEU A 196 0.29 22.86 -8.50
CA LEU A 196 -0.57 23.98 -8.12
C LEU A 196 -0.91 24.04 -6.63
N GLY A 197 -0.61 23.00 -5.85
CA GLY A 197 -0.94 22.95 -4.43
C GLY A 197 -2.42 22.65 -4.12
N VAL A 198 -3.16 22.03 -5.06
CA VAL A 198 -4.61 21.79 -4.94
C VAL A 198 -4.99 20.32 -4.85
N SER A 199 -4.04 19.40 -5.03
CA SER A 199 -4.28 17.96 -4.89
C SER A 199 -3.00 17.20 -4.56
N GLN A 200 -3.12 15.96 -4.08
CA GLN A 200 -1.97 15.09 -3.82
C GLN A 200 -2.29 13.64 -4.08
N TYR A 201 -1.26 12.83 -4.30
CA TYR A 201 -1.39 11.38 -4.38
C TYR A 201 -1.08 10.76 -3.02
N GLY A 202 -2.11 10.24 -2.35
CA GLY A 202 -2.01 9.64 -1.01
C GLY A 202 -1.65 8.16 -1.01
N GLN A 203 -1.48 7.54 -2.18
CA GLN A 203 -1.38 6.08 -2.33
C GLN A 203 -2.56 5.42 -1.58
N MET A 204 -2.29 4.43 -0.72
CA MET A 204 -3.23 3.79 0.19
C MET A 204 -2.95 4.31 1.58
N THR A 205 -1.84 3.90 2.21
CA THR A 205 -1.61 4.17 3.63
C THR A 205 -0.72 5.39 3.91
N ALA A 206 -0.17 6.03 2.86
CA ALA A 206 0.66 7.22 3.01
C ALA A 206 -0.17 8.44 3.44
N GLY A 207 -1.18 8.77 2.64
CA GLY A 207 -2.07 9.90 2.89
C GLY A 207 -3.17 9.62 3.92
N SER A 208 -3.35 8.37 4.36
CA SER A 208 -4.34 7.98 5.39
C SER A 208 -3.70 7.69 6.75
N TYR A 209 -2.38 7.90 6.87
CA TYR A 209 -1.66 7.81 8.15
C TYR A 209 -1.72 6.39 8.75
N MET A 210 -1.55 5.35 7.94
CA MET A 210 -1.62 3.96 8.43
C MET A 210 -0.51 3.06 7.85
N TYR A 211 0.62 3.64 7.45
CA TYR A 211 1.76 2.86 6.97
C TYR A 211 2.59 2.38 8.16
N ILE A 212 3.00 1.12 8.14
CA ILE A 212 3.69 0.45 9.27
C ILE A 212 5.03 -0.16 8.83
N GLY A 213 5.62 0.42 7.79
CA GLY A 213 6.81 -0.11 7.16
C GLY A 213 6.54 -1.35 6.28
N PRO A 214 7.59 -2.11 5.97
CA PRO A 214 7.58 -3.12 4.92
C PRO A 214 6.87 -4.43 5.30
N GLN A 215 6.61 -4.65 6.59
CA GLN A 215 6.04 -5.91 7.08
C GLN A 215 4.68 -6.24 6.44
N GLY A 216 3.88 -5.23 6.08
CA GLY A 216 2.60 -5.46 5.39
C GLY A 216 2.77 -6.05 4.00
N ILE A 217 3.80 -5.62 3.27
CA ILE A 217 4.10 -6.18 1.96
C ILE A 217 4.75 -7.57 2.10
N VAL A 218 5.62 -7.77 3.09
CA VAL A 218 6.21 -9.11 3.35
C VAL A 218 5.11 -10.13 3.65
N HIS A 219 4.15 -9.79 4.50
CA HIS A 219 2.99 -10.66 4.80
C HIS A 219 2.18 -10.97 3.55
N GLY A 220 1.66 -9.95 2.86
CA GLY A 220 0.84 -10.13 1.66
C GLY A 220 1.56 -10.93 0.57
N THR A 221 2.86 -10.68 0.39
CA THR A 221 3.68 -11.42 -0.58
C THR A 221 3.93 -12.86 -0.16
N THR A 222 4.11 -13.12 1.14
CA THR A 222 4.23 -14.49 1.65
C THR A 222 2.95 -15.28 1.35
N ILE A 223 1.78 -14.70 1.63
CA ILE A 223 0.48 -15.33 1.33
C ILE A 223 0.33 -15.58 -0.17
N THR A 224 0.67 -14.60 -1.02
CA THR A 224 0.58 -14.75 -2.48
C THR A 224 1.50 -15.86 -2.99
N VAL A 225 2.77 -15.87 -2.59
CA VAL A 225 3.76 -16.87 -3.03
C VAL A 225 3.39 -18.27 -2.56
N MET A 226 2.99 -18.42 -1.30
CA MET A 226 2.53 -19.72 -0.76
C MET A 226 1.34 -20.26 -1.55
N ASN A 227 0.35 -19.43 -1.85
CA ASN A 227 -0.84 -19.85 -2.59
C ASN A 227 -0.57 -20.06 -4.10
N ALA A 228 0.34 -19.30 -4.70
CA ALA A 228 0.82 -19.56 -6.06
C ALA A 228 1.46 -20.95 -6.18
N PHE A 229 2.32 -21.32 -5.21
CA PHE A 229 2.87 -22.68 -5.15
C PHE A 229 1.80 -23.75 -4.92
N ARG A 230 0.79 -23.51 -4.09
CA ARG A 230 -0.32 -24.46 -3.90
C ARG A 230 -1.13 -24.72 -5.16
N LYS A 231 -1.28 -23.71 -6.03
CA LYS A 231 -1.92 -23.86 -7.34
C LYS A 231 -1.05 -24.63 -8.33
N MET A 232 0.26 -24.40 -8.29
CA MET A 232 1.21 -25.00 -9.24
C MET A 232 1.65 -26.42 -8.86
N LEU A 233 1.83 -26.70 -7.57
CA LEU A 233 2.39 -27.95 -7.07
C LEU A 233 1.29 -28.96 -6.71
N LYS A 234 1.64 -30.24 -6.76
CA LYS A 234 0.73 -31.29 -6.29
C LYS A 234 0.54 -31.19 -4.78
N LYS A 235 -0.63 -31.58 -4.27
CA LYS A 235 -0.91 -31.60 -2.82
C LYS A 235 0.18 -32.39 -2.08
N GLY A 236 0.84 -31.74 -1.13
CA GLY A 236 1.93 -32.31 -0.31
C GLY A 236 3.34 -32.14 -0.89
N GLU A 237 3.49 -31.63 -2.11
CA GLU A 237 4.80 -31.30 -2.69
C GLU A 237 5.37 -30.00 -2.06
N SER A 238 6.69 -29.95 -1.89
CA SER A 238 7.38 -28.83 -1.26
C SER A 238 7.81 -27.75 -2.27
N SER A 239 7.82 -26.48 -1.83
CA SER A 239 8.39 -25.33 -2.53
C SER A 239 9.93 -25.28 -2.50
N LYS A 240 10.58 -26.14 -1.69
CA LYS A 240 12.04 -26.21 -1.60
C LYS A 240 12.66 -26.61 -2.94
N GLY A 241 13.74 -25.93 -3.33
CA GLY A 241 14.37 -26.14 -4.64
C GLY A 241 13.56 -25.64 -5.84
N LYS A 242 12.37 -25.04 -5.61
CA LYS A 242 11.51 -24.48 -6.66
C LYS A 242 11.76 -22.98 -6.79
N ILE A 243 11.66 -22.46 -8.01
CA ILE A 243 12.04 -21.06 -8.31
C ILE A 243 10.82 -20.15 -8.32
N PHE A 244 10.94 -19.04 -7.59
CA PHE A 244 10.18 -17.81 -7.77
C PHE A 244 11.05 -16.75 -8.45
N LEU A 245 10.74 -16.40 -9.70
CA LEU A 245 11.44 -15.35 -10.44
C LEU A 245 10.60 -14.06 -10.46
N THR A 246 11.20 -12.95 -10.02
CA THR A 246 10.57 -11.63 -9.97
C THR A 246 11.57 -10.49 -10.18
N ALA A 247 11.10 -9.25 -10.07
CA ALA A 247 11.89 -8.03 -10.22
C ALA A 247 11.52 -6.93 -9.22
N GLY A 248 12.49 -6.05 -9.01
CA GLY A 248 12.39 -4.85 -8.19
C GLY A 248 12.77 -5.09 -6.74
N LEU A 249 13.67 -4.27 -6.22
CA LEU A 249 14.09 -4.23 -4.81
C LEU A 249 13.85 -2.84 -4.19
N GLY A 250 12.89 -2.10 -4.75
CA GLY A 250 12.40 -0.82 -4.26
C GLY A 250 11.65 -0.93 -2.94
N GLY A 251 10.92 0.13 -2.55
CA GLY A 251 10.25 0.23 -1.24
C GLY A 251 9.40 -0.99 -0.86
N MET A 252 8.44 -1.34 -1.72
CA MET A 252 7.54 -2.49 -1.56
C MET A 252 8.16 -3.77 -2.12
N SER A 253 8.69 -3.73 -3.35
CA SER A 253 9.20 -4.91 -4.06
C SER A 253 10.43 -5.55 -3.41
N GLY A 254 11.18 -4.82 -2.58
CA GLY A 254 12.25 -5.36 -1.73
C GLY A 254 11.79 -6.45 -0.77
N ALA A 255 10.49 -6.54 -0.45
CA ALA A 255 9.94 -7.57 0.43
C ALA A 255 9.86 -8.97 -0.22
N GLN A 256 9.93 -9.07 -1.56
CA GLN A 256 9.72 -10.34 -2.28
C GLN A 256 10.76 -11.42 -1.94
N PRO A 257 12.08 -11.12 -1.94
CA PRO A 257 13.10 -12.01 -1.39
C PRO A 257 12.72 -12.62 -0.04
N LYS A 258 12.39 -11.76 0.94
CA LYS A 258 12.08 -12.21 2.29
C LYS A 258 10.81 -13.05 2.37
N ALA A 259 9.81 -12.70 1.57
CA ALA A 259 8.58 -13.48 1.46
C ALA A 259 8.83 -14.88 0.86
N GLY A 260 9.74 -14.98 -0.11
CA GLY A 260 10.17 -16.26 -0.66
C GLY A 260 10.92 -17.14 0.34
N ASP A 261 11.77 -16.54 1.19
CA ASP A 261 12.42 -17.27 2.30
C ASP A 261 11.37 -17.86 3.26
N ILE A 262 10.35 -17.07 3.61
CA ILE A 262 9.27 -17.50 4.51
C ILE A 262 8.40 -18.56 3.84
N ALA A 263 8.15 -18.45 2.53
CA ALA A 263 7.44 -19.45 1.73
C ALA A 263 8.28 -20.70 1.41
N GLY A 264 9.59 -20.67 1.70
CA GLY A 264 10.49 -21.81 1.58
C GLY A 264 10.94 -22.13 0.15
N CYS A 265 11.11 -21.12 -0.72
CA CYS A 265 11.54 -21.31 -2.11
C CYS A 265 12.90 -20.66 -2.41
N ILE A 266 13.38 -20.88 -3.64
CA ILE A 266 14.48 -20.11 -4.23
C ILE A 266 13.88 -18.87 -4.85
N THR A 267 14.25 -17.69 -4.34
CA THR A 267 13.84 -16.42 -4.97
C THR A 267 14.97 -15.89 -5.83
N VAL A 268 14.69 -15.57 -7.08
CA VAL A 268 15.56 -14.78 -7.95
C VAL A 268 14.88 -13.44 -8.19
N CYS A 269 15.46 -12.36 -7.69
CA CYS A 269 14.93 -11.02 -7.85
C CYS A 269 15.92 -10.14 -8.61
N ALA A 270 15.56 -9.69 -9.80
CA ALA A 270 16.40 -8.78 -10.57
C ALA A 270 16.18 -7.31 -10.18
N GLU A 271 17.26 -6.55 -10.04
CA GLU A 271 17.24 -5.12 -9.76
C GLU A 271 18.37 -4.42 -10.51
N VAL A 272 18.05 -3.38 -11.28
CA VAL A 272 19.02 -2.64 -12.07
C VAL A 272 19.81 -1.62 -11.25
N ASN A 273 19.24 -1.14 -10.14
CA ASN A 273 19.88 -0.18 -9.26
C ASN A 273 20.71 -0.90 -8.19
N PRO A 274 22.06 -0.91 -8.30
CA PRO A 274 22.92 -1.62 -7.35
C PRO A 274 22.71 -1.15 -5.91
N LYS A 275 22.40 0.14 -5.69
CA LYS A 275 22.15 0.67 -4.34
C LYS A 275 20.91 0.06 -3.70
N ALA A 276 19.86 -0.21 -4.48
CA ALA A 276 18.65 -0.84 -3.96
C ALA A 276 18.92 -2.30 -3.58
N ALA A 277 19.61 -3.05 -4.45
CA ALA A 277 20.02 -4.43 -4.17
C ALA A 277 20.90 -4.55 -2.92
N THR A 278 21.97 -3.74 -2.84
CA THR A 278 22.88 -3.73 -1.68
C THR A 278 22.14 -3.39 -0.39
N LYS A 279 21.23 -2.41 -0.41
CA LYS A 279 20.44 -2.05 0.78
C LYS A 279 19.60 -3.23 1.28
N ARG A 280 19.01 -4.05 0.39
CA ARG A 280 18.19 -5.21 0.82
C ARG A 280 19.04 -6.36 1.36
N TYR A 281 20.24 -6.53 0.81
CA TYR A 281 21.22 -7.45 1.35
C TYR A 281 21.69 -7.04 2.75
N GLU A 282 22.04 -5.77 2.95
CA GLU A 282 22.44 -5.23 4.27
C GLU A 282 21.32 -5.35 5.33
N GLN A 283 20.06 -5.31 4.89
CA GLN A 283 18.89 -5.52 5.75
C GLN A 283 18.64 -7.00 6.11
N GLY A 284 19.36 -7.94 5.50
CA GLY A 284 19.12 -9.38 5.67
C GLY A 284 17.81 -9.86 5.04
N TRP A 285 17.33 -9.15 4.01
CA TRP A 285 16.17 -9.56 3.22
C TRP A 285 16.56 -10.30 1.95
N VAL A 286 17.81 -10.15 1.51
CA VAL A 286 18.44 -10.89 0.42
C VAL A 286 19.64 -11.63 0.99
N ASP A 287 19.79 -12.90 0.68
CA ASP A 287 20.92 -13.73 1.16
C ASP A 287 22.16 -13.61 0.28
N VAL A 288 21.99 -13.41 -1.04
CA VAL A 288 23.09 -13.42 -2.01
C VAL A 288 22.93 -12.29 -3.03
N LEU A 289 24.00 -11.52 -3.26
CA LEU A 289 24.11 -10.58 -4.38
C LEU A 289 24.92 -11.20 -5.50
N VAL A 290 24.45 -11.06 -6.74
CA VAL A 290 25.14 -11.51 -7.95
C VAL A 290 25.04 -10.43 -9.03
N ASP A 291 26.14 -10.12 -9.70
CA ASP A 291 26.23 -9.10 -10.77
C ASP A 291 26.62 -9.68 -12.14
N SER A 292 26.84 -10.99 -12.21
CA SER A 292 27.17 -11.72 -13.45
C SER A 292 26.11 -12.78 -13.73
N MET A 293 25.61 -12.81 -14.97
CA MET A 293 24.61 -13.77 -15.41
C MET A 293 25.10 -15.22 -15.28
N ASP A 294 26.38 -15.50 -15.58
CA ASP A 294 26.92 -16.87 -15.48
C ASP A 294 27.03 -17.31 -14.02
N ASN A 295 27.38 -16.40 -13.11
CA ASN A 295 27.36 -16.66 -11.66
C ASN A 295 25.92 -16.90 -11.16
N LEU A 296 24.94 -16.17 -11.68
CA LEU A 296 23.53 -16.35 -11.33
C LEU A 296 23.06 -17.76 -11.71
N ILE A 297 23.34 -18.20 -12.93
CA ILE A 297 23.00 -19.53 -13.43
C ILE A 297 23.62 -20.61 -12.54
N ALA A 298 24.92 -20.50 -12.25
CA ALA A 298 25.61 -21.46 -11.41
C ALA A 298 25.00 -21.54 -10.00
N ARG A 299 24.73 -20.38 -9.38
CA ARG A 299 24.14 -20.29 -8.04
C ARG A 299 22.73 -20.87 -7.97
N VAL A 300 21.90 -20.62 -8.98
CA VAL A 300 20.53 -21.14 -9.06
C VAL A 300 20.54 -22.65 -9.25
N LYS A 301 21.36 -23.18 -10.16
CA LYS A 301 21.48 -24.64 -10.36
C LYS A 301 21.95 -25.35 -9.08
N GLN A 302 22.88 -24.75 -8.34
CA GLN A 302 23.30 -25.25 -7.03
C GLN A 302 22.16 -25.25 -6.01
N ALA A 303 21.41 -24.14 -5.91
CA ALA A 303 20.26 -24.05 -5.00
C ALA A 303 19.20 -25.11 -5.29
N GLN A 304 18.90 -25.35 -6.58
CA GLN A 304 17.94 -26.37 -6.99
C GLN A 304 18.39 -27.77 -6.62
N ALA A 305 19.66 -28.11 -6.87
CA ALA A 305 20.22 -29.43 -6.56
C ALA A 305 20.23 -29.73 -5.05
N ASN A 306 20.39 -28.70 -4.22
CA ASN A 306 20.44 -28.82 -2.77
C ASN A 306 19.08 -28.58 -2.08
N GLU A 307 18.01 -28.34 -2.83
CA GLU A 307 16.70 -27.96 -2.31
C GLU A 307 16.74 -26.79 -1.31
N GLU A 308 17.59 -25.80 -1.61
CA GLU A 308 17.82 -24.65 -0.74
C GLU A 308 16.59 -23.73 -0.65
N VAL A 309 16.48 -23.05 0.49
CA VAL A 309 15.67 -21.83 0.65
C VAL A 309 16.67 -20.69 0.65
N VAL A 310 16.68 -19.89 -0.41
CA VAL A 310 17.62 -18.80 -0.58
C VAL A 310 17.05 -17.69 -1.45
N SER A 311 17.30 -16.46 -1.05
CA SER A 311 17.03 -15.27 -1.86
C SER A 311 18.28 -14.73 -2.55
N ILE A 312 18.22 -14.66 -3.89
CA ILE A 312 19.30 -14.22 -4.76
C ILE A 312 18.86 -12.93 -5.46
N ALA A 313 19.54 -11.81 -5.21
CA ALA A 313 19.37 -10.60 -5.99
C ALA A 313 20.38 -10.54 -7.13
N TYR A 314 19.87 -10.38 -8.35
CA TYR A 314 20.68 -10.15 -9.54
C TYR A 314 20.74 -8.66 -9.86
N ILE A 315 21.94 -8.08 -9.84
CA ILE A 315 22.18 -6.69 -10.23
C ILE A 315 22.21 -6.61 -11.76
N GLY A 316 21.06 -6.34 -12.34
CA GLY A 316 20.86 -6.34 -13.79
C GLY A 316 19.38 -6.33 -14.17
N ASN A 317 19.09 -6.48 -15.47
CA ASN A 317 17.72 -6.38 -15.96
C ASN A 317 16.99 -7.73 -15.88
N VAL A 318 15.73 -7.73 -15.44
CA VAL A 318 14.88 -8.93 -15.33
C VAL A 318 14.66 -9.60 -16.69
N VAL A 319 14.57 -8.82 -17.77
CA VAL A 319 14.36 -9.36 -19.13
C VAL A 319 15.50 -10.28 -19.52
N ASP A 320 16.73 -9.91 -19.16
CA ASP A 320 17.92 -10.73 -19.46
C ASP A 320 17.91 -12.05 -18.66
N VAL A 321 17.38 -12.03 -17.42
CA VAL A 321 17.21 -13.24 -16.60
C VAL A 321 16.18 -14.18 -17.22
N TRP A 322 14.99 -13.67 -17.57
CA TRP A 322 13.95 -14.46 -18.25
C TRP A 322 14.46 -15.07 -19.56
N GLU A 323 15.11 -14.27 -20.41
CA GLU A 323 15.66 -14.71 -21.68
C GLU A 323 16.78 -15.74 -21.51
N ARG A 324 17.65 -15.59 -20.49
CA ARG A 324 18.74 -16.52 -20.26
C ARG A 324 18.27 -17.83 -19.61
N PHE A 325 17.34 -17.79 -18.66
CA PHE A 325 16.77 -18.99 -18.05
C PHE A 325 16.06 -19.87 -19.08
N ASP A 326 15.39 -19.25 -20.05
CA ASP A 326 14.77 -19.95 -21.18
C ASP A 326 15.78 -20.73 -22.03
N LYS A 327 16.94 -20.09 -22.34
CA LYS A 327 18.05 -20.72 -23.10
C LYS A 327 18.74 -21.84 -22.33
N GLU A 328 18.90 -21.66 -21.03
CA GLU A 328 19.57 -22.62 -20.13
C GLU A 328 18.66 -23.76 -19.67
N ASN A 329 17.39 -23.76 -20.09
CA ASN A 329 16.35 -24.69 -19.65
C ASN A 329 16.18 -24.74 -18.12
N ILE A 330 16.32 -23.59 -17.45
CA ILE A 330 16.02 -23.44 -16.03
C ILE A 330 14.51 -23.24 -15.92
N PHE A 331 13.82 -24.23 -15.34
CA PHE A 331 12.38 -24.16 -15.16
C PHE A 331 12.01 -23.23 -14.00
N VAL A 332 11.27 -22.16 -14.32
CA VAL A 332 10.68 -21.26 -13.34
C VAL A 332 9.31 -21.79 -12.96
N HIS A 333 9.09 -22.09 -11.68
CA HIS A 333 7.80 -22.64 -11.21
C HIS A 333 6.74 -21.54 -11.15
N ILE A 334 7.07 -20.45 -10.47
CA ILE A 334 6.21 -19.27 -10.36
C ILE A 334 6.97 -18.01 -10.79
N GLY A 335 6.31 -17.16 -11.57
CA GLY A 335 6.89 -15.93 -12.12
C GLY A 335 6.02 -14.72 -11.81
N SER A 336 6.65 -13.58 -11.55
CA SER A 336 5.93 -12.30 -11.41
C SER A 336 6.83 -11.11 -11.78
N ASP A 337 6.30 -9.90 -11.61
CA ASP A 337 7.02 -8.64 -11.75
C ASP A 337 6.48 -7.60 -10.77
N GLN A 338 7.37 -6.86 -10.11
CA GLN A 338 6.99 -5.75 -9.23
C GLN A 338 7.89 -4.51 -9.47
N THR A 339 8.25 -4.29 -10.73
CA THR A 339 8.77 -2.98 -11.18
C THR A 339 7.67 -1.91 -11.06
N SER A 340 8.01 -0.62 -11.13
CA SER A 340 7.04 0.47 -10.89
C SER A 340 6.38 0.96 -12.18
N LEU A 341 5.63 0.07 -12.84
CA LEU A 341 4.95 0.37 -14.12
C LEU A 341 3.70 1.26 -13.96
N HIS A 342 3.35 1.69 -12.75
CA HIS A 342 2.43 2.80 -12.51
C HIS A 342 3.06 4.18 -12.84
N ILE A 343 4.39 4.26 -12.99
CA ILE A 343 5.15 5.47 -13.40
C ILE A 343 6.30 5.11 -14.39
N PRO A 344 5.98 4.44 -15.52
CA PRO A 344 6.97 3.77 -16.36
C PRO A 344 7.98 4.73 -17.02
N TRP A 345 7.58 5.99 -17.26
CA TRP A 345 8.36 6.96 -18.04
C TRP A 345 9.35 7.78 -17.20
N THR A 346 9.27 7.73 -15.88
CA THR A 346 10.03 8.60 -14.97
C THR A 346 10.93 7.81 -14.01
N GLY A 347 11.41 6.66 -14.47
CA GLY A 347 12.31 5.78 -13.70
C GLY A 347 11.59 4.66 -12.95
N GLY A 348 10.35 4.34 -13.31
CA GLY A 348 9.63 3.20 -12.75
C GLY A 348 10.02 1.85 -13.38
N TYR A 349 10.41 1.85 -14.66
CA TYR A 349 10.86 0.68 -15.41
C TYR A 349 12.08 1.02 -16.26
N TYR A 350 13.09 0.16 -16.25
CA TYR A 350 14.36 0.38 -16.93
C TYR A 350 14.49 -0.58 -18.14
N PRO A 351 14.73 -0.07 -19.35
CA PRO A 351 14.76 -0.88 -20.56
C PRO A 351 15.97 -1.82 -20.62
N ALA A 352 15.76 -3.04 -21.09
CA ALA A 352 16.81 -4.03 -21.28
C ALA A 352 17.81 -3.60 -22.37
N GLY A 353 19.10 -3.90 -22.17
CA GLY A 353 20.18 -3.50 -23.07
C GLY A 353 20.68 -2.05 -22.89
N ILE A 354 20.15 -1.32 -21.90
CA ILE A 354 20.61 0.03 -21.52
C ILE A 354 21.00 -0.02 -20.05
N THR A 355 22.14 0.60 -19.70
CA THR A 355 22.59 0.64 -18.30
C THR A 355 21.68 1.52 -17.44
N TYR A 356 21.76 1.33 -16.12
CA TYR A 356 21.01 2.14 -15.16
C TYR A 356 21.38 3.62 -15.26
N GLU A 357 22.68 3.93 -15.37
CA GLU A 357 23.20 5.30 -15.51
C GLU A 357 22.71 5.96 -16.79
N GLU A 358 22.78 5.25 -17.92
CA GLU A 358 22.36 5.77 -19.21
C GLU A 358 20.84 5.97 -19.26
N SER A 359 20.08 5.03 -18.70
CA SER A 359 18.63 5.19 -18.55
C SER A 359 18.28 6.45 -17.75
N ASN A 360 19.00 6.72 -16.66
CA ASN A 360 18.80 7.93 -15.85
C ASN A 360 19.19 9.22 -16.58
N ARG A 361 20.16 9.16 -17.51
CA ARG A 361 20.47 10.27 -18.43
C ARG A 361 19.32 10.49 -19.41
N MET A 362 18.86 9.43 -20.09
CA MET A 362 17.77 9.49 -21.07
C MET A 362 16.45 10.00 -20.46
N ILE A 363 16.11 9.63 -19.22
CA ILE A 363 14.92 10.16 -18.53
C ILE A 363 14.93 11.70 -18.46
N ARG A 364 16.12 12.31 -18.32
CA ARG A 364 16.28 13.77 -18.18
C ARG A 364 16.44 14.47 -19.52
N GLU A 365 17.24 13.88 -20.41
CA GLU A 365 17.72 14.53 -21.63
C GLU A 365 16.90 14.13 -22.86
N GLU A 366 16.37 12.89 -22.89
CA GLU A 366 15.73 12.27 -24.06
C GLU A 366 14.47 11.47 -23.69
N PRO A 367 13.50 12.05 -22.95
CA PRO A 367 12.38 11.32 -22.35
C PRO A 367 11.48 10.59 -23.38
N GLU A 368 11.30 11.16 -24.57
CA GLU A 368 10.54 10.50 -25.64
C GLU A 368 11.25 9.26 -26.17
N GLN A 369 12.57 9.30 -26.31
CA GLN A 369 13.34 8.12 -26.70
C GLN A 369 13.35 7.07 -25.59
N PHE A 370 13.48 7.50 -24.33
CA PHE A 370 13.40 6.61 -23.17
C PHE A 370 12.08 5.82 -23.18
N LYS A 371 10.95 6.51 -23.42
CA LYS A 371 9.63 5.88 -23.55
C LYS A 371 9.59 4.81 -24.64
N VAL A 372 10.14 5.08 -25.82
CA VAL A 372 10.24 4.09 -26.91
C VAL A 372 11.03 2.86 -26.46
N LYS A 373 12.16 3.06 -25.76
CA LYS A 373 12.98 1.96 -25.22
C LYS A 373 12.28 1.14 -24.16
N VAL A 374 11.53 1.78 -23.26
CA VAL A 374 10.69 1.07 -22.27
C VAL A 374 9.67 0.19 -22.99
N GLN A 375 8.97 0.71 -24.01
CA GLN A 375 7.98 -0.06 -24.77
C GLN A 375 8.62 -1.24 -25.53
N GLU A 376 9.79 -1.06 -26.14
CA GLU A 376 10.58 -2.15 -26.75
C GLU A 376 10.91 -3.24 -25.73
N SER A 377 11.37 -2.86 -24.54
CA SER A 377 11.70 -3.79 -23.46
C SER A 377 10.48 -4.52 -22.91
N LEU A 378 9.33 -3.87 -22.78
CA LEU A 378 8.07 -4.50 -22.36
C LEU A 378 7.63 -5.60 -23.32
N ARG A 379 7.75 -5.37 -24.64
CA ARG A 379 7.47 -6.41 -25.65
C ARG A 379 8.41 -7.61 -25.51
N ARG A 380 9.71 -7.38 -25.28
CA ARG A 380 10.68 -8.46 -25.00
C ARG A 380 10.36 -9.21 -23.71
N HIS A 381 10.03 -8.49 -22.64
CA HIS A 381 9.69 -9.07 -21.35
C HIS A 381 8.50 -10.02 -21.46
N ALA A 382 7.40 -9.54 -22.06
CA ALA A 382 6.21 -10.34 -22.32
C ALA A 382 6.52 -11.56 -23.21
N ALA A 383 7.29 -11.40 -24.28
CA ALA A 383 7.67 -12.51 -25.15
C ALA A 383 8.48 -13.58 -24.41
N ALA A 384 9.35 -13.20 -23.46
CA ALA A 384 10.08 -14.14 -22.64
C ALA A 384 9.16 -14.89 -21.67
N ILE A 385 8.25 -14.18 -20.99
CA ILE A 385 7.22 -14.79 -20.12
C ILE A 385 6.39 -15.79 -20.93
N ASN A 386 5.94 -15.45 -22.15
CA ASN A 386 5.18 -16.34 -23.02
C ASN A 386 5.92 -17.66 -23.32
N ARG A 387 7.25 -17.64 -23.45
CA ARG A 387 8.04 -18.88 -23.67
C ARG A 387 8.12 -19.75 -22.42
N HIS A 388 8.21 -19.14 -21.24
CA HIS A 388 8.21 -19.86 -19.96
C HIS A 388 6.84 -20.44 -19.62
N THR A 389 5.76 -19.68 -19.82
CA THR A 389 4.40 -20.13 -19.56
C THR A 389 3.99 -21.24 -20.52
N ALA A 390 4.44 -21.21 -21.78
CA ALA A 390 4.30 -22.32 -22.71
C ALA A 390 4.98 -23.63 -22.25
N LYS A 391 5.97 -23.55 -21.35
CA LYS A 391 6.64 -24.70 -20.71
C LYS A 391 5.99 -25.11 -19.39
N GLY A 392 4.99 -24.37 -18.89
CA GLY A 392 4.26 -24.65 -17.66
C GLY A 392 4.57 -23.72 -16.47
N THR A 393 5.33 -22.63 -16.65
CA THR A 393 5.49 -21.62 -15.60
C THR A 393 4.15 -20.96 -15.27
N TYR A 394 3.82 -20.84 -13.98
CA TYR A 394 2.69 -20.07 -13.52
C TYR A 394 3.09 -18.60 -13.35
N PHE A 395 2.69 -17.73 -14.27
CA PHE A 395 2.95 -16.29 -14.21
C PHE A 395 1.72 -15.53 -13.73
N PHE A 396 1.92 -14.55 -12.85
CA PHE A 396 0.86 -13.64 -12.41
C PHE A 396 1.37 -12.20 -12.30
N ASP A 397 0.51 -11.24 -12.67
CA ASP A 397 0.77 -9.80 -12.50
C ASP A 397 0.60 -9.40 -11.02
N TYR A 398 1.57 -8.66 -10.47
CA TYR A 398 1.58 -8.28 -9.05
C TYR A 398 0.78 -7.00 -8.75
N GLY A 399 -0.07 -6.56 -9.66
CA GLY A 399 -0.86 -5.35 -9.53
C GLY A 399 -0.03 -4.07 -9.62
N ASN A 400 1.02 -4.10 -10.44
CA ASN A 400 1.95 -3.00 -10.70
C ASN A 400 1.74 -2.33 -12.08
N ALA A 401 0.65 -2.70 -12.78
CA ALA A 401 0.32 -2.31 -14.14
C ALA A 401 1.22 -2.91 -15.24
N PHE A 402 1.91 -4.03 -15.00
CA PHE A 402 2.74 -4.68 -16.01
C PHE A 402 1.94 -5.08 -17.25
N LEU A 403 0.85 -5.84 -17.07
CA LEU A 403 0.03 -6.27 -18.20
C LEU A 403 -0.62 -5.08 -18.93
N LEU A 404 -1.02 -4.05 -18.19
CA LEU A 404 -1.64 -2.84 -18.74
C LEU A 404 -0.64 -2.05 -19.60
N GLU A 405 0.56 -1.76 -19.10
CA GLU A 405 1.56 -1.02 -19.87
C GLU A 405 2.16 -1.87 -21.01
N ALA A 406 2.29 -3.18 -20.81
CA ALA A 406 2.66 -4.10 -21.87
C ALA A 406 1.61 -4.12 -23.00
N SER A 407 0.31 -4.09 -22.67
CA SER A 407 -0.77 -3.99 -23.66
C SER A 407 -0.66 -2.69 -24.47
N ARG A 408 -0.47 -1.56 -23.77
CA ARG A 408 -0.28 -0.23 -24.37
C ARG A 408 0.97 -0.17 -25.26
N ALA A 409 1.99 -0.96 -24.96
CA ALA A 409 3.20 -1.11 -25.77
C ALA A 409 3.06 -2.08 -26.97
N GLY A 410 1.90 -2.72 -27.14
CA GLY A 410 1.65 -3.70 -28.20
C GLY A 410 2.28 -5.07 -27.94
N ALA A 411 2.48 -5.45 -26.69
CA ALA A 411 2.97 -6.78 -26.33
C ALA A 411 1.87 -7.85 -26.48
N ASP A 412 2.31 -9.09 -26.75
CA ASP A 412 1.43 -10.24 -26.96
C ASP A 412 0.90 -10.83 -25.63
N ILE A 413 0.07 -10.06 -24.93
CA ILE A 413 -0.45 -10.39 -23.59
C ILE A 413 -1.97 -10.36 -23.49
N MET A 414 -2.69 -10.03 -24.57
CA MET A 414 -4.15 -10.03 -24.60
C MET A 414 -4.70 -11.45 -24.79
N ALA A 415 -5.77 -11.76 -24.07
CA ALA A 415 -6.55 -12.97 -24.28
C ALA A 415 -7.30 -12.91 -25.62
N PRO A 416 -7.78 -14.06 -26.15
CA PRO A 416 -8.46 -14.11 -27.45
C PRO A 416 -9.71 -13.22 -27.58
N ASN A 417 -10.36 -12.88 -26.46
CA ASN A 417 -11.52 -11.99 -26.45
C ASN A 417 -11.17 -10.49 -26.63
N GLY A 418 -9.88 -10.14 -26.61
CA GLY A 418 -9.40 -8.76 -26.76
C GLY A 418 -9.71 -7.83 -25.59
N ILE A 419 -10.30 -8.34 -24.51
CA ILE A 419 -10.71 -7.58 -23.32
C ILE A 419 -9.81 -7.93 -22.14
N ASP A 420 -9.62 -9.22 -21.88
CA ASP A 420 -8.84 -9.70 -20.75
C ASP A 420 -7.37 -9.93 -21.14
N PHE A 421 -6.51 -10.10 -20.13
CA PHE A 421 -5.13 -10.50 -20.33
C PHE A 421 -4.98 -12.02 -20.29
N ARG A 422 -3.93 -12.56 -20.92
CA ARG A 422 -3.58 -13.99 -20.90
C ARG A 422 -3.20 -14.49 -19.52
N TYR A 423 -2.69 -13.60 -18.69
CA TYR A 423 -2.23 -13.90 -17.35
C TYR A 423 -3.12 -13.20 -16.33
N PRO A 424 -3.52 -13.88 -15.26
CA PRO A 424 -4.28 -13.23 -14.21
C PRO A 424 -3.38 -12.29 -13.38
N SER A 425 -4.00 -11.31 -12.74
CA SER A 425 -3.36 -10.67 -11.59
C SER A 425 -3.37 -11.61 -10.39
N TYR A 426 -2.47 -11.39 -9.42
CA TYR A 426 -2.47 -12.17 -8.18
C TYR A 426 -3.79 -12.03 -7.41
N VAL A 427 -4.50 -10.91 -7.54
CA VAL A 427 -5.83 -10.78 -6.93
C VAL A 427 -6.85 -11.59 -7.71
N GLN A 428 -6.80 -11.54 -9.04
CA GLN A 428 -7.76 -12.20 -9.90
C GLN A 428 -7.82 -13.71 -9.63
N ASP A 429 -6.66 -14.35 -9.48
CA ASP A 429 -6.59 -15.81 -9.37
C ASP A 429 -6.17 -16.33 -7.98
N ILE A 430 -5.52 -15.52 -7.14
CA ILE A 430 -5.01 -15.97 -5.83
C ILE A 430 -5.77 -15.28 -4.69
N VAL A 431 -5.45 -14.02 -4.39
CA VAL A 431 -5.93 -13.36 -3.16
C VAL A 431 -7.41 -13.02 -3.20
N GLY A 432 -7.98 -12.71 -4.37
CA GLY A 432 -9.42 -12.50 -4.54
C GLY A 432 -10.22 -13.74 -4.15
N PRO A 433 -10.10 -14.86 -4.90
CA PRO A 433 -10.87 -16.07 -4.63
C PRO A 433 -10.46 -16.78 -3.34
N MET A 434 -9.19 -16.72 -2.92
CA MET A 434 -8.73 -17.45 -1.74
C MET A 434 -8.76 -16.62 -0.45
N CYS A 435 -8.94 -15.30 -0.50
CA CYS A 435 -8.97 -14.47 0.71
C CYS A 435 -10.13 -13.49 0.71
N PHE A 436 -10.17 -12.52 -0.22
CA PHE A 436 -11.15 -11.43 -0.18
C PHE A 436 -12.59 -11.91 -0.30
N ASP A 437 -12.84 -12.91 -1.14
CA ASP A 437 -14.18 -13.48 -1.27
C ASP A 437 -14.65 -14.13 0.05
N TYR A 438 -13.73 -14.53 0.94
CA TYR A 438 -14.05 -15.02 2.30
C TYR A 438 -13.94 -13.94 3.39
N GLY A 439 -13.70 -12.68 3.02
CA GLY A 439 -13.53 -11.56 3.95
C GLY A 439 -12.13 -11.38 4.54
N PHE A 440 -11.19 -12.29 4.24
CA PHE A 440 -9.82 -12.17 4.72
C PHE A 440 -9.10 -11.05 4.00
N GLY A 441 -8.54 -10.12 4.77
CA GLY A 441 -7.72 -9.05 4.24
C GLY A 441 -6.92 -8.38 5.35
N PRO A 442 -6.11 -7.35 5.03
CA PRO A 442 -5.12 -6.81 5.94
C PRO A 442 -5.77 -6.25 7.20
N PHE A 443 -5.47 -6.86 8.34
CA PHE A 443 -5.78 -6.35 9.65
C PHE A 443 -4.47 -6.00 10.35
N ARG A 444 -4.28 -4.71 10.65
CA ARG A 444 -3.06 -4.21 11.27
C ARG A 444 -3.35 -3.42 12.52
N TRP A 445 -2.38 -3.38 13.41
CA TRP A 445 -2.45 -2.59 14.62
C TRP A 445 -1.10 -1.98 14.98
N VAL A 446 -1.16 -0.92 15.78
CA VAL A 446 -0.02 -0.21 16.33
C VAL A 446 -0.23 -0.01 17.83
N CYS A 447 0.75 -0.41 18.64
CA CYS A 447 0.75 -0.19 20.08
C CYS A 447 1.10 1.29 20.35
N ALA A 448 0.13 2.07 20.81
CA ALA A 448 0.27 3.51 20.99
C ALA A 448 1.18 3.90 22.16
N SER A 449 1.52 2.95 23.02
CA SER A 449 2.54 3.09 24.07
C SER A 449 3.97 3.15 23.53
N GLY A 450 4.21 2.70 22.29
CA GLY A 450 5.54 2.54 21.72
C GLY A 450 6.37 1.40 22.33
N LYS A 451 5.81 0.58 23.22
CA LYS A 451 6.52 -0.50 23.93
C LYS A 451 6.57 -1.80 23.12
N PRO A 452 7.75 -2.41 22.90
CA PRO A 452 7.86 -3.72 22.25
C PRO A 452 7.10 -4.84 22.99
N GLU A 453 6.98 -4.75 24.32
CA GLU A 453 6.30 -5.76 25.14
C GLU A 453 4.79 -5.78 24.87
N ASP A 454 4.18 -4.64 24.55
CA ASP A 454 2.77 -4.59 24.13
C ASP A 454 2.59 -5.27 22.76
N LEU A 455 3.59 -5.17 21.88
CA LEU A 455 3.55 -5.85 20.58
C LEU A 455 3.66 -7.37 20.76
N ASP A 456 4.51 -7.83 21.66
CA ASP A 456 4.63 -9.25 21.99
C ASP A 456 3.31 -9.81 22.55
N GLN A 457 2.68 -9.09 23.48
CA GLN A 457 1.39 -9.50 24.04
C GLN A 457 0.25 -9.47 23.00
N THR A 458 0.24 -8.47 22.12
CA THR A 458 -0.77 -8.40 21.05
C THR A 458 -0.58 -9.51 20.01
N ASP A 459 0.66 -9.89 19.69
CA ASP A 459 0.97 -11.06 18.86
C ASP A 459 0.41 -12.36 19.49
N GLU A 460 0.62 -12.56 20.79
CA GLU A 460 0.11 -13.72 21.54
C GLU A 460 -1.42 -13.74 21.59
N ILE A 461 -2.06 -12.61 21.88
CA ILE A 461 -3.52 -12.48 21.91
C ILE A 461 -4.12 -12.80 20.54
N ALA A 462 -3.59 -12.20 19.47
CA ALA A 462 -4.10 -12.43 18.12
C ALA A 462 -3.93 -13.89 17.69
N MET A 463 -2.77 -14.50 17.97
CA MET A 463 -2.53 -15.91 17.68
C MET A 463 -3.54 -16.82 18.39
N ARG A 464 -3.76 -16.62 19.69
CA ARG A 464 -4.72 -17.40 20.48
C ARG A 464 -6.14 -17.26 19.93
N VAL A 465 -6.59 -16.04 19.65
CA VAL A 465 -7.92 -15.80 19.10
C VAL A 465 -8.12 -16.53 17.77
N LEU A 466 -7.14 -16.47 16.86
CA LEU A 466 -7.22 -17.19 15.58
C LEU A 466 -7.23 -18.71 15.77
N GLN A 467 -6.46 -19.25 16.72
CA GLN A 467 -6.47 -20.68 17.05
C GLN A 467 -7.85 -21.13 17.57
N GLU A 468 -8.44 -20.38 18.50
CA GLU A 468 -9.78 -20.67 19.05
C GLU A 468 -10.88 -20.61 17.97
N ILE A 469 -10.79 -19.66 17.03
CA ILE A 469 -11.72 -19.58 15.91
C ILE A 469 -11.54 -20.78 14.97
N MET A 470 -10.28 -21.13 14.65
CA MET A 470 -9.96 -22.20 13.71
C MET A 470 -10.47 -23.57 14.17
N GLU A 471 -10.54 -23.84 15.48
CA GLU A 471 -11.07 -25.10 16.04
C GLU A 471 -12.53 -25.38 15.60
N ASN A 472 -13.32 -24.33 15.39
CA ASN A 472 -14.74 -24.43 15.05
C ASN A 472 -15.07 -23.81 13.70
N SER A 473 -14.06 -23.45 12.90
CA SER A 473 -14.27 -22.80 11.60
C SER A 473 -14.60 -23.82 10.51
N PRO A 474 -15.42 -23.44 9.53
CA PRO A 474 -15.72 -24.30 8.39
C PRO A 474 -14.47 -24.50 7.51
N GLU A 475 -14.43 -25.62 6.76
CA GLU A 475 -13.27 -26.06 5.98
C GLU A 475 -12.78 -24.97 5.01
N GLU A 476 -13.70 -24.22 4.42
CA GLU A 476 -13.46 -23.16 3.43
C GLU A 476 -12.53 -22.05 3.91
N ILE A 477 -12.43 -21.82 5.24
CA ILE A 477 -11.61 -20.75 5.82
C ILE A 477 -10.42 -21.26 6.65
N GLN A 478 -10.28 -22.57 6.85
CA GLN A 478 -9.22 -23.14 7.69
C GLN A 478 -7.82 -22.87 7.13
N LEU A 479 -7.67 -22.85 5.80
CA LEU A 479 -6.38 -22.59 5.15
C LEU A 479 -5.86 -21.19 5.48
N GLN A 480 -6.73 -20.18 5.35
CA GLN A 480 -6.42 -18.79 5.57
C GLN A 480 -6.14 -18.53 7.05
N MET A 481 -6.89 -19.17 7.95
CA MET A 481 -6.58 -19.14 9.38
C MET A 481 -5.18 -19.72 9.66
N GLN A 482 -4.89 -20.91 9.15
CA GLN A 482 -3.60 -21.57 9.35
C GLN A 482 -2.42 -20.74 8.82
N ASP A 483 -2.57 -20.12 7.65
CA ASP A 483 -1.54 -19.26 7.07
C ASP A 483 -1.22 -18.08 7.99
N ASN A 484 -2.25 -17.42 8.53
CA ASN A 484 -2.09 -16.26 9.38
C ASN A 484 -1.61 -16.60 10.80
N ILE A 485 -2.00 -17.76 11.34
CA ILE A 485 -1.44 -18.32 12.58
C ILE A 485 0.06 -18.63 12.41
N THR A 486 0.42 -19.22 11.27
CA THR A 486 1.82 -19.52 10.94
C THR A 486 2.64 -18.25 10.80
N TRP A 487 2.08 -17.22 10.17
CA TRP A 487 2.69 -15.91 10.05
C TRP A 487 2.94 -15.27 11.42
N ILE A 488 1.89 -15.09 12.24
CA ILE A 488 1.99 -14.34 13.50
C ILE A 488 2.98 -15.02 14.47
N LYS A 489 2.98 -16.36 14.50
CA LYS A 489 3.93 -17.17 15.28
C LYS A 489 5.39 -16.89 14.91
N ASN A 490 5.67 -16.55 13.66
CA ASN A 490 7.02 -16.31 13.14
C ASN A 490 7.35 -14.82 12.93
N ALA A 491 6.39 -13.91 13.09
CA ALA A 491 6.57 -12.49 12.74
C ALA A 491 7.71 -11.84 13.52
N LYS A 492 7.83 -12.10 14.83
CA LYS A 492 8.91 -11.59 15.69
C LYS A 492 10.30 -12.07 15.24
N LYS A 493 10.43 -13.35 14.86
CA LYS A 493 11.70 -13.94 14.37
C LYS A 493 12.22 -13.22 13.12
N ASN A 494 11.31 -12.72 12.27
CA ASN A 494 11.67 -12.05 11.03
C ASN A 494 12.13 -10.59 11.21
N LYS A 495 12.00 -10.00 12.41
CA LYS A 495 12.50 -8.64 12.75
C LYS A 495 12.06 -7.55 11.76
N LEU A 496 10.78 -7.55 11.38
CA LEU A 496 10.23 -6.66 10.34
C LEU A 496 9.73 -5.30 10.85
N VAL A 497 9.78 -5.07 12.16
CA VAL A 497 9.29 -3.84 12.80
C VAL A 497 10.26 -2.70 12.49
N VAL A 498 9.72 -1.58 11.97
CA VAL A 498 10.44 -0.34 11.70
C VAL A 498 9.53 0.83 12.07
N GLY A 499 10.05 1.80 12.83
CA GLY A 499 9.25 2.90 13.36
C GLY A 499 8.39 2.44 14.54
N SER A 500 7.08 2.63 14.43
CA SER A 500 6.12 2.25 15.46
C SER A 500 6.05 0.74 15.71
N GLN A 501 5.69 0.37 16.94
CA GLN A 501 5.45 -1.02 17.33
C GLN A 501 4.15 -1.51 16.70
N ALA A 502 4.27 -2.15 15.55
CA ALA A 502 3.15 -2.49 14.70
C ALA A 502 3.21 -3.93 14.19
N ARG A 503 2.03 -4.49 13.90
CA ARG A 503 1.88 -5.82 13.30
C ARG A 503 0.72 -5.83 12.30
N ILE A 504 0.75 -6.81 11.42
CA ILE A 504 -0.28 -7.11 10.44
C ILE A 504 -0.47 -8.62 10.31
N LEU A 505 -1.69 -9.04 9.97
CA LEU A 505 -2.05 -10.36 9.46
C LEU A 505 -3.32 -10.22 8.62
N TYR A 506 -3.82 -11.30 8.02
CA TYR A 506 -5.16 -11.33 7.41
C TYR A 506 -6.18 -11.98 8.36
N ALA A 507 -7.35 -11.36 8.46
CA ALA A 507 -8.48 -11.89 9.22
C ALA A 507 -9.81 -11.52 8.53
N ASP A 508 -10.80 -12.40 8.65
CA ASP A 508 -12.19 -12.19 8.22
C ASP A 508 -12.97 -11.33 9.23
N ALA A 509 -14.27 -11.11 9.00
CA ALA A 509 -15.12 -10.30 9.87
C ALA A 509 -15.09 -10.79 11.33
N GLU A 510 -15.15 -12.10 11.55
CA GLU A 510 -15.07 -12.69 12.88
C GLU A 510 -13.72 -12.47 13.54
N GLY A 511 -12.64 -12.79 12.82
CA GLY A 511 -11.29 -12.65 13.32
C GLY A 511 -10.97 -11.21 13.69
N ARG A 512 -11.30 -10.24 12.82
CA ARG A 512 -11.07 -8.81 13.10
C ARG A 512 -11.80 -8.36 14.36
N SER A 513 -13.10 -8.65 14.47
CA SER A 513 -13.89 -8.27 15.64
C SER A 513 -13.38 -8.92 16.92
N LYS A 514 -13.15 -10.24 16.93
CA LYS A 514 -12.71 -10.94 18.15
C LYS A 514 -11.29 -10.54 18.58
N ILE A 515 -10.37 -10.30 17.65
CA ILE A 515 -9.03 -9.80 17.99
C ILE A 515 -9.14 -8.39 18.59
N ALA A 516 -9.92 -7.50 17.95
CA ALA A 516 -10.15 -6.14 18.45
C ALA A 516 -10.79 -6.11 19.84
N GLU A 517 -11.80 -6.96 20.10
CA GLU A 517 -12.42 -7.13 21.41
C GLU A 517 -11.40 -7.61 22.45
N ALA A 518 -10.56 -8.59 22.10
CA ALA A 518 -9.55 -9.11 23.01
C ALA A 518 -8.46 -8.07 23.33
N PHE A 519 -8.05 -7.26 22.35
CA PHE A 519 -7.16 -6.11 22.60
C PHE A 519 -7.82 -5.08 23.50
N ASN A 520 -9.05 -4.65 23.20
CA ASN A 520 -9.77 -3.67 24.00
C ASN A 520 -9.93 -4.15 25.46
N LYS A 521 -10.27 -5.42 25.66
CA LYS A 521 -10.32 -6.03 26.99
C LYS A 521 -8.96 -6.00 27.69
N ALA A 522 -7.88 -6.37 27.00
CA ALA A 522 -6.54 -6.36 27.58
C ALA A 522 -6.06 -4.95 27.97
N ILE A 523 -6.48 -3.92 27.23
CA ILE A 523 -6.24 -2.50 27.56
C ILE A 523 -7.02 -2.12 28.83
N GLY A 524 -8.31 -2.46 28.91
CA GLY A 524 -9.13 -2.19 30.10
C GLY A 524 -8.65 -2.92 31.36
N GLU A 525 -8.00 -4.07 31.20
CA GLU A 525 -7.34 -4.83 32.27
C GLU A 525 -5.93 -4.30 32.61
N GLY A 526 -5.40 -3.32 31.88
CA GLY A 526 -4.07 -2.74 32.09
C GLY A 526 -2.91 -3.67 31.71
N LYS A 527 -3.14 -4.70 30.88
CA LYS A 527 -2.11 -5.66 30.44
C LYS A 527 -1.23 -5.10 29.33
N ILE A 528 -1.85 -4.35 28.41
CA ILE A 528 -1.21 -3.61 27.31
C ILE A 528 -1.67 -2.16 27.31
N GLY A 529 -0.89 -1.26 26.69
CA GLY A 529 -1.32 0.11 26.41
C GLY A 529 -2.31 0.22 25.24
N PRO A 530 -2.85 1.42 24.97
CA PRO A 530 -3.81 1.65 23.90
C PRO A 530 -3.33 1.17 22.52
N VAL A 531 -4.26 0.77 21.66
CA VAL A 531 -3.95 0.20 20.35
C VAL A 531 -4.69 0.96 19.25
N VAL A 532 -4.01 1.25 18.16
CA VAL A 532 -4.58 1.80 16.93
C VAL A 532 -4.76 0.67 15.93
N LEU A 533 -6.00 0.31 15.61
CA LEU A 533 -6.34 -0.58 14.50
C LEU A 533 -6.36 0.18 13.17
N GLY A 534 -6.11 -0.53 12.09
CA GLY A 534 -6.35 -0.05 10.73
C GLY A 534 -6.13 -1.15 9.71
N ARG A 535 -5.92 -0.76 8.46
CA ARG A 535 -5.63 -1.68 7.34
C ARG A 535 -4.94 -1.00 6.17
N ASP A 536 -4.50 -1.81 5.22
CA ASP A 536 -4.26 -1.30 3.87
C ASP A 536 -5.59 -0.97 3.19
N HIS A 537 -5.54 -0.20 2.10
CA HIS A 537 -6.73 -0.05 1.26
C HIS A 537 -6.89 -1.29 0.35
N HIS A 538 -5.82 -2.08 0.16
CA HIS A 538 -5.83 -3.40 -0.46
C HIS A 538 -6.62 -4.42 0.39
N ASP A 539 -7.95 -4.33 0.37
CA ASP A 539 -8.85 -5.10 1.22
C ASP A 539 -10.17 -5.43 0.49
N VAL A 540 -10.97 -6.30 1.09
CA VAL A 540 -12.24 -6.83 0.59
C VAL A 540 -13.22 -5.75 0.10
N SER A 541 -13.37 -4.66 0.85
CA SER A 541 -14.40 -3.62 0.60
C SER A 541 -13.82 -2.24 0.29
N GLY A 542 -12.57 -1.99 0.69
CA GLY A 542 -12.00 -0.65 0.69
C GLY A 542 -11.71 -0.10 -0.71
N THR A 543 -11.58 -0.94 -1.74
CA THR A 543 -11.04 -0.51 -3.03
C THR A 543 -11.78 -1.10 -4.21
N ASP A 544 -12.13 -0.23 -5.15
CA ASP A 544 -12.52 -0.61 -6.51
C ASP A 544 -11.34 -0.38 -7.47
N SER A 545 -10.82 -1.46 -8.04
CA SER A 545 -9.67 -1.46 -8.94
C SER A 545 -9.77 -2.61 -9.94
N PRO A 546 -10.19 -2.34 -11.19
CA PRO A 546 -10.48 -3.39 -12.19
C PRO A 546 -9.25 -4.21 -12.58
N PHE A 547 -8.05 -3.68 -12.33
CA PHE A 547 -6.78 -4.33 -12.63
C PHE A 547 -6.15 -5.02 -11.40
N ARG A 548 -6.79 -4.93 -10.23
CA ARG A 548 -6.26 -5.50 -8.99
C ARG A 548 -7.38 -5.92 -8.04
N GLU A 549 -7.77 -5.12 -7.05
CA GLU A 549 -8.68 -5.52 -5.96
C GLU A 549 -10.03 -6.08 -6.42
N THR A 550 -10.57 -5.60 -7.54
CA THR A 550 -11.86 -6.05 -8.12
C THR A 550 -11.68 -6.76 -9.45
N SER A 551 -10.47 -7.23 -9.76
CA SER A 551 -10.18 -7.95 -11.01
C SER A 551 -10.84 -9.34 -11.09
N ASN A 552 -11.24 -9.94 -9.96
CA ASN A 552 -12.05 -11.16 -9.90
C ASN A 552 -13.57 -10.88 -9.84
N ILE A 553 -14.03 -9.74 -10.35
CA ILE A 553 -15.45 -9.38 -10.45
C ILE A 553 -15.89 -9.46 -11.91
N TYR A 554 -16.82 -10.37 -12.19
CA TYR A 554 -17.17 -10.78 -13.57
C TYR A 554 -18.55 -10.30 -14.05
N ASP A 555 -19.34 -9.65 -13.20
CA ASP A 555 -20.67 -9.11 -13.55
C ASP A 555 -20.60 -7.79 -14.35
N GLY A 556 -19.40 -7.32 -14.68
CA GLY A 556 -19.14 -6.04 -15.35
C GLY A 556 -18.96 -4.85 -14.40
N SER A 557 -19.27 -5.00 -13.11
CA SER A 557 -19.19 -3.90 -12.13
C SER A 557 -17.75 -3.57 -11.70
N LYS A 558 -16.73 -4.31 -12.15
CA LYS A 558 -15.32 -4.07 -11.76
C LYS A 558 -14.81 -2.65 -12.02
N PHE A 559 -15.46 -1.91 -12.91
CA PHE A 559 -15.15 -0.52 -13.28
C PHE A 559 -15.95 0.54 -12.50
N THR A 560 -16.89 0.15 -11.63
CA THR A 560 -17.62 1.10 -10.78
C THR A 560 -16.83 1.40 -9.51
N ALA A 561 -17.20 2.46 -8.77
CA ALA A 561 -16.53 2.88 -7.54
C ALA A 561 -17.47 2.92 -6.32
N ASP A 562 -18.67 2.35 -6.45
CA ASP A 562 -19.72 2.42 -5.43
C ASP A 562 -19.29 1.76 -4.12
N MET A 563 -18.58 0.63 -4.19
CA MET A 563 -18.19 -0.15 -3.01
C MET A 563 -17.23 0.66 -2.13
N ALA A 564 -16.17 1.23 -2.73
CA ALA A 564 -15.19 2.03 -2.01
C ALA A 564 -15.82 3.30 -1.38
N ILE A 565 -16.72 3.97 -2.11
CA ILE A 565 -17.44 5.16 -1.60
C ILE A 565 -18.41 4.79 -0.47
N GLN A 566 -19.19 3.71 -0.63
CA GLN A 566 -20.09 3.24 0.42
C GLN A 566 -19.30 2.82 1.66
N ASN A 567 -18.13 2.19 1.48
CA ASN A 567 -17.31 1.74 2.61
C ASN A 567 -16.87 2.90 3.50
N VAL A 568 -16.22 3.91 2.91
CA VAL A 568 -15.71 5.06 3.68
C VAL A 568 -16.84 5.84 4.37
N ILE A 569 -17.99 5.99 3.69
CA ILE A 569 -19.18 6.62 4.25
C ILE A 569 -19.71 5.78 5.42
N GLY A 570 -19.87 4.47 5.24
CA GLY A 570 -20.43 3.61 6.26
C GLY A 570 -19.52 3.41 7.46
N ASP A 571 -18.20 3.41 7.30
CA ASP A 571 -17.24 3.40 8.40
C ASP A 571 -17.33 4.68 9.24
N SER A 572 -17.55 5.83 8.57
CA SER A 572 -17.54 7.16 9.19
C SER A 572 -18.60 7.32 10.28
N PHE A 573 -19.76 6.68 10.14
CA PHE A 573 -20.83 6.75 11.14
C PHE A 573 -20.97 5.47 11.97
N ARG A 574 -19.98 4.56 11.92
CA ARG A 574 -19.97 3.31 12.70
C ARG A 574 -18.87 3.25 13.75
N GLY A 575 -18.08 4.31 13.90
CA GLY A 575 -17.13 4.46 15.00
C GLY A 575 -15.65 4.37 14.61
N ALA A 576 -15.32 4.55 13.33
CA ALA A 576 -13.94 4.81 12.93
C ALA A 576 -13.40 6.10 13.58
N THR A 577 -12.16 6.08 14.06
CA THR A 577 -11.51 7.28 14.62
C THR A 577 -11.10 8.25 13.51
N TRP A 578 -10.69 7.75 12.36
CA TRP A 578 -10.61 8.52 11.12
C TRP A 578 -10.92 7.62 9.92
N VAL A 579 -11.33 8.26 8.83
CA VAL A 579 -11.59 7.59 7.55
C VAL A 579 -10.86 8.32 6.41
N SER A 580 -10.61 7.61 5.33
CA SER A 580 -9.90 8.13 4.17
C SER A 580 -10.43 7.58 2.85
N ILE A 581 -10.46 8.41 1.81
CA ILE A 581 -10.78 8.02 0.43
C ILE A 581 -9.80 8.65 -0.55
N HIS A 582 -9.16 7.82 -1.36
CA HIS A 582 -8.05 8.19 -2.22
C HIS A 582 -8.32 7.83 -3.69
N ASN A 583 -7.64 8.54 -4.59
CA ASN A 583 -7.57 8.24 -6.01
C ASN A 583 -6.23 7.58 -6.37
N GLY A 584 -6.31 6.42 -6.99
CA GLY A 584 -5.21 5.79 -7.72
C GLY A 584 -4.28 4.91 -6.91
N GLY A 585 -4.60 4.60 -5.65
CA GLY A 585 -3.74 3.80 -4.79
C GLY A 585 -3.43 2.44 -5.41
N GLY A 586 -2.14 2.12 -5.52
CA GLY A 586 -1.68 0.85 -6.09
C GLY A 586 -1.39 0.91 -7.58
N VAL A 587 -2.42 0.81 -8.41
CA VAL A 587 -2.27 0.68 -9.88
C VAL A 587 -1.90 1.99 -10.56
N GLY A 588 -2.26 3.14 -9.97
CA GLY A 588 -1.93 4.46 -10.51
C GLY A 588 -3.13 5.41 -10.55
N TRP A 589 -2.83 6.70 -10.67
CA TRP A 589 -3.81 7.79 -10.67
C TRP A 589 -4.89 7.63 -11.76
N GLY A 590 -6.17 7.73 -11.36
CA GLY A 590 -7.31 7.64 -12.26
C GLY A 590 -7.81 6.22 -12.55
N GLU A 591 -7.05 5.19 -12.16
CA GLU A 591 -7.40 3.79 -12.41
C GLU A 591 -8.13 3.13 -11.22
N VAL A 592 -8.14 3.79 -10.05
CA VAL A 592 -8.56 3.18 -8.77
C VAL A 592 -9.25 4.21 -7.86
N ILE A 593 -10.27 3.77 -7.12
CA ILE A 593 -10.78 4.50 -5.94
C ILE A 593 -10.61 3.60 -4.72
N ASN A 594 -9.88 4.08 -3.71
CA ASN A 594 -9.44 3.26 -2.59
C ASN A 594 -9.56 3.99 -1.24
N GLY A 595 -10.20 3.35 -0.26
CA GLY A 595 -10.46 3.89 1.07
C GLY A 595 -9.99 2.99 2.21
N GLY A 596 -9.82 3.60 3.37
CA GLY A 596 -9.35 2.95 4.58
C GLY A 596 -9.69 3.74 5.83
N PHE A 597 -9.38 3.16 6.98
CA PHE A 597 -9.74 3.70 8.29
C PHE A 597 -8.58 3.55 9.28
N GLY A 598 -8.69 4.29 10.38
CA GLY A 598 -8.03 3.93 11.63
C GLY A 598 -8.98 4.05 12.81
N MET A 599 -8.75 3.22 13.83
CA MET A 599 -9.60 3.12 15.00
C MET A 599 -8.76 2.98 16.26
N PHE A 600 -8.98 3.89 17.21
CA PHE A 600 -8.31 3.89 18.51
C PHE A 600 -9.11 3.06 19.52
N LEU A 601 -8.43 2.09 20.13
CA LEU A 601 -8.90 1.29 21.25
C LEU A 601 -8.24 1.79 22.53
N ASP A 602 -9.06 2.12 23.51
CA ASP A 602 -8.68 2.70 24.80
C ASP A 602 -9.16 1.87 26.00
N GLY A 603 -9.73 0.68 25.74
CA GLY A 603 -10.25 -0.22 26.77
C GLY A 603 -11.66 0.11 27.25
N THR A 604 -12.30 1.14 26.68
CA THR A 604 -13.64 1.57 27.09
C THR A 604 -14.75 0.70 26.49
N GLN A 605 -15.94 0.73 27.10
CA GLN A 605 -17.12 0.07 26.56
C GLN A 605 -17.58 0.74 25.26
N GLU A 606 -17.39 2.05 25.13
CA GLU A 606 -17.69 2.80 23.92
C GLU A 606 -16.81 2.34 22.75
N ALA A 607 -15.52 2.06 22.98
CA ALA A 607 -14.65 1.46 21.97
C ALA A 607 -15.12 0.07 21.54
N ASP A 608 -15.60 -0.76 22.48
CA ASP A 608 -16.16 -2.08 22.20
C ASP A 608 -17.42 -2.02 21.30
N VAL A 609 -18.29 -1.04 21.54
CA VAL A 609 -19.47 -0.82 20.67
C VAL A 609 -19.05 -0.36 19.27
N ARG A 610 -18.08 0.56 19.16
CA ARG A 610 -17.59 1.08 17.88
C ARG A 610 -16.90 -0.01 17.05
N LEU A 611 -15.98 -0.78 17.64
CA LEU A 611 -15.23 -1.81 16.91
C LEU A 611 -16.16 -2.89 16.34
N LYS A 612 -17.19 -3.30 17.09
CA LYS A 612 -18.17 -4.31 16.63
C LYS A 612 -18.97 -3.82 15.43
N ARG A 613 -19.43 -2.58 15.46
CA ARG A 613 -20.25 -2.00 14.38
C ARG A 613 -19.44 -1.76 13.11
N MET A 614 -18.26 -1.16 13.27
CA MET A 614 -17.44 -0.73 12.14
C MET A 614 -16.75 -1.92 11.46
N LEU A 615 -16.11 -2.82 12.19
CA LEU A 615 -15.42 -3.98 11.58
C LEU A 615 -16.38 -4.97 10.91
N LEU A 616 -17.60 -5.12 11.45
CA LEU A 616 -18.66 -5.89 10.79
C LEU A 616 -18.99 -5.29 9.42
N TYR A 617 -19.15 -3.97 9.33
CA TYR A 617 -19.51 -3.30 8.08
C TYR A 617 -18.35 -3.25 7.08
N ASP A 618 -17.15 -2.85 7.53
CA ASP A 618 -15.94 -2.72 6.70
C ASP A 618 -15.59 -4.01 5.96
N VAL A 619 -15.90 -5.17 6.53
CA VAL A 619 -15.70 -6.46 5.84
C VAL A 619 -16.93 -6.84 5.01
N ASN A 620 -18.12 -6.84 5.60
CA ASN A 620 -19.30 -7.43 4.95
C ASN A 620 -19.89 -6.57 3.83
N ASN A 621 -19.57 -5.27 3.74
CA ASN A 621 -19.91 -4.44 2.58
C ASN A 621 -19.33 -5.03 1.28
N GLY A 622 -18.04 -5.35 1.29
CA GLY A 622 -17.34 -5.94 0.15
C GLY A 622 -17.74 -7.37 -0.09
N ILE A 623 -17.95 -8.19 0.96
CA ILE A 623 -18.48 -9.55 0.77
C ILE A 623 -19.87 -9.50 0.13
N ALA A 624 -20.76 -8.60 0.58
CA ALA A 624 -22.08 -8.42 -0.03
C ALA A 624 -21.96 -8.07 -1.52
N ARG A 625 -21.12 -7.10 -1.89
CA ARG A 625 -20.87 -6.76 -3.31
C ARG A 625 -20.30 -7.94 -4.09
N ARG A 626 -19.26 -8.61 -3.58
CA ARG A 626 -18.59 -9.75 -4.24
C ARG A 626 -19.57 -10.91 -4.43
N SER A 627 -20.44 -11.14 -3.44
CA SER A 627 -21.49 -12.16 -3.52
C SER A 627 -22.52 -11.81 -4.59
N TRP A 628 -22.91 -10.53 -4.72
CA TRP A 628 -23.81 -10.05 -5.77
C TRP A 628 -23.23 -10.24 -7.17
N ALA A 629 -21.90 -10.04 -7.30
CA ALA A 629 -21.14 -10.34 -8.51
C ALA A 629 -20.98 -11.85 -8.79
N ARG A 630 -21.58 -12.71 -7.94
CA ARG A 630 -21.63 -14.17 -8.05
C ARG A 630 -20.30 -14.88 -7.77
N ASN A 631 -19.44 -14.31 -6.93
CA ASN A 631 -18.28 -15.03 -6.43
C ASN A 631 -18.69 -16.07 -5.38
N ASP A 632 -18.34 -17.33 -5.61
CA ASP A 632 -18.78 -18.46 -4.77
C ASP A 632 -18.33 -18.34 -3.31
N GLY A 633 -17.06 -17.97 -3.08
CA GLY A 633 -16.53 -17.75 -1.73
C GLY A 633 -17.28 -16.66 -0.97
N ALA A 634 -17.70 -15.61 -1.67
CA ALA A 634 -18.46 -14.50 -1.09
C ALA A 634 -19.92 -14.85 -0.83
N LEU A 635 -20.54 -15.66 -1.70
CA LEU A 635 -21.87 -16.23 -1.44
C LEU A 635 -21.88 -17.11 -0.20
N PHE A 636 -20.84 -17.92 0.00
CA PHE A 636 -20.67 -18.70 1.22
C PHE A 636 -20.50 -17.79 2.45
N ALA A 637 -19.54 -16.85 2.39
CA ALA A 637 -19.19 -16.02 3.53
C ALA A 637 -20.36 -15.12 3.98
N ILE A 638 -21.11 -14.53 3.03
CA ILE A 638 -22.24 -13.65 3.38
C ILE A 638 -23.42 -14.41 3.98
N LYS A 639 -23.68 -15.65 3.53
CA LYS A 639 -24.73 -16.50 4.12
C LYS A 639 -24.39 -16.85 5.56
N ARG A 640 -23.15 -17.29 5.81
CA ARG A 640 -22.63 -17.56 7.15
C ARG A 640 -22.74 -16.34 8.06
N GLU A 641 -22.42 -15.14 7.56
CA GLU A 641 -22.53 -13.93 8.38
C GLU A 641 -23.98 -13.53 8.66
N MET A 642 -24.91 -13.69 7.71
CA MET A 642 -26.33 -13.43 7.95
C MET A 642 -26.95 -14.39 8.99
N GLU A 643 -26.44 -15.61 9.11
CA GLU A 643 -26.81 -16.56 10.16
C GLU A 643 -26.27 -16.13 11.53
N ARG A 644 -25.01 -15.69 11.59
CA ARG A 644 -24.37 -15.20 12.82
C ARG A 644 -24.91 -13.85 13.29
N THR A 645 -25.33 -13.01 12.35
CA THR A 645 -25.84 -11.65 12.58
C THR A 645 -27.24 -11.51 11.98
N PRO A 646 -28.32 -11.94 12.68
CA PRO A 646 -29.67 -12.00 12.11
C PRO A 646 -30.26 -10.66 11.63
N SER A 647 -29.73 -9.53 12.12
CA SER A 647 -30.10 -8.18 11.66
C SER A 647 -29.46 -7.78 10.33
N LEU A 648 -28.42 -8.49 9.88
CA LEU A 648 -27.85 -8.33 8.54
C LEU A 648 -28.74 -9.04 7.52
N LYS A 649 -29.26 -8.30 6.55
CA LYS A 649 -30.08 -8.82 5.45
C LYS A 649 -29.52 -8.31 4.13
N ILE A 650 -28.99 -9.22 3.32
CA ILE A 650 -28.36 -8.91 2.04
C ILE A 650 -29.14 -9.59 0.91
N THR A 651 -29.26 -8.88 -0.22
CA THR A 651 -29.81 -9.44 -1.45
C THR A 651 -28.85 -10.48 -2.03
N LEU A 652 -29.28 -11.73 -2.12
CA LEU A 652 -28.53 -12.79 -2.79
C LEU A 652 -28.89 -12.82 -4.29
N PRO A 653 -27.91 -12.96 -5.20
CA PRO A 653 -28.20 -13.12 -6.61
C PRO A 653 -28.85 -14.49 -6.89
N ASN A 654 -29.74 -14.53 -7.87
CA ASN A 654 -30.18 -15.78 -8.48
C ASN A 654 -29.25 -16.12 -9.64
N MET A 655 -28.78 -17.36 -9.69
CA MET A 655 -27.93 -17.84 -10.77
C MET A 655 -28.78 -18.16 -12.00
N VAL A 656 -28.31 -17.77 -13.18
CA VAL A 656 -28.91 -18.15 -14.47
C VAL A 656 -28.10 -19.27 -15.09
N GLU A 657 -28.77 -20.25 -15.71
CA GLU A 657 -28.10 -21.29 -16.49
C GLU A 657 -27.62 -20.71 -17.82
N ASP A 658 -26.32 -20.86 -18.13
CA ASP A 658 -25.71 -20.30 -19.35
C ASP A 658 -26.35 -20.83 -20.65
N ASP A 659 -26.92 -22.04 -20.62
CA ASP A 659 -27.63 -22.62 -21.76
C ASP A 659 -28.86 -21.79 -22.18
N LEU A 660 -29.51 -21.11 -21.23
CA LEU A 660 -30.63 -20.20 -21.52
C LEU A 660 -30.18 -18.95 -22.28
N LEU A 661 -28.89 -18.61 -22.23
CA LEU A 661 -28.32 -17.46 -22.91
C LEU A 661 -27.89 -17.77 -24.36
N LYS A 662 -27.68 -19.06 -24.68
CA LYS A 662 -27.25 -19.50 -26.01
C LYS A 662 -28.34 -19.22 -27.04
N GLY A 663 -28.02 -18.39 -28.04
CA GLY A 663 -28.94 -18.07 -29.15
C GLY A 663 -29.91 -16.92 -28.89
N LEU A 664 -29.75 -16.16 -27.79
CA LEU A 664 -30.56 -14.96 -27.53
C LEU A 664 -30.19 -13.75 -28.42
N PHE A 665 -29.01 -13.73 -29.03
CA PHE A 665 -28.47 -12.61 -29.81
C PHE A 665 -27.84 -13.04 -31.12
#